data_AF-A0A7K0PHC2-F1
#
_entry.id   AF-A0A7K0PHC2-F1
#
_cell.length_a   1.000
_cell.length_b   1.000
_cell.length_c   1.000
_cell.angle_alpha   90.00
_cell.angle_beta   90.00
_cell.angle_gamma   90.00
#
_symmetry.space_group_name_H-M   'P 1'
#
loop_
_entity.id
_entity.type
_entity.pdbx_description
1 polymer ?
#
loop_
_entity_poly.entity_id
_entity_poly.type
_entity_poly.pdbx_seq_one_letter_code
_entity_poly.pdbx_strand_id
1 'polypeptide(L)'
;EERPDVASLLPVDRFGPFLDLVPQDAAVIIVADEEIAPALRDQWDDVCAAFHDDDAGHLYVKPETVLEELDRRAELRIMSLLQDQDLQLHGQSGDLAARNLTGAETELEKLLRSGYRTVVTWRRQGDGDRAAYNLSRVRAQWVGDGDFDRSRAGFVIADLRHGFIAPGMELAVLPDHRLMRRRKTEADDESRRRSGRKGALKSFADLRTGDIVVHEDHGIARFNGFDTKTVGGVTRDYLKLQYAGDDKVFVPVDQLAKITRYVTGGGAEPTLSKLGGKGWELIKTRARKAAHEMAGELITLYAERRARRGYQFPADGELVEEFEAKFPYKETVDQLDAIDAVKADMESTRPMDRLICGDVGFGKTEVALRAAVKAAADGKQVLILAPTTILAQQHYATFAERLRDLPLTVDQVSRFRNAAEQREVVKAFNEGKVDVLVGTHRILGRDVAGKDLGLIVVDEEQRFGVKQKENLRRLKLRVDVIAMSATPIPRTLQMSLAGLRDISTIETAPEGRRPVKTYVGEYDEQLVRQALRREKDRGGQSFFLHNRVETIDETAARLRGLCPDMTFEVAHGQMSDQQLEDHMMRFLKGDADVLVSTSIIESGIDIPQANTLIVDRSDLFGLSQLYQIRGRVGRGRDRGYAYLLYPSAAALTEDAMHRLTALADYTELGSGFQIAMRDLELRGAGNLLGDEQSGHVAALGFELYLSMLEDAVREREAEGDDGGESGDERPEPVRMDAQVSAYVPADYVPYEQAKVDIHRRIASANDVANLEELRGELEDRFGAMPEPLLNLVELQRARIRFGEARCRVVTLRGTKLTATPIELDAEGIARLREEVPGARYEGGHERITVTVPAEGPERLEAVVAASEGVRAAALSVALT
;
A
#
# COMPACT_ATOMS: atom_id res chain seq x y z
N GLU A 1 18.03 -16.64 32.04
CA GLU A 1 16.84 -16.32 32.85
C GLU A 1 15.64 -16.90 32.14
N GLU A 2 15.03 -17.93 32.71
CA GLU A 2 13.85 -18.60 32.16
C GLU A 2 12.70 -17.60 32.14
N ARG A 3 12.20 -17.26 30.94
CA ARG A 3 10.95 -16.53 30.82
C ARG A 3 9.85 -17.41 31.42
N PRO A 4 9.08 -16.94 32.42
CA PRO A 4 7.98 -17.72 32.95
C PRO A 4 6.99 -18.05 31.82
N ASP A 5 6.51 -19.28 31.81
CA ASP A 5 5.49 -19.75 30.88
C ASP A 5 4.27 -18.82 30.97
N VAL A 6 3.74 -18.37 29.84
CA VAL A 6 2.57 -17.49 29.77
C VAL A 6 1.37 -18.12 30.50
N ALA A 7 1.27 -19.45 30.49
CA ALA A 7 0.25 -20.18 31.24
C ALA A 7 0.36 -19.98 32.77
N SER A 8 1.55 -19.67 33.30
CA SER A 8 1.78 -19.37 34.72
C SER A 8 1.49 -17.91 35.10
N LEU A 9 1.38 -17.02 34.10
CA LEU A 9 1.11 -15.59 34.29
C LEU A 9 -0.37 -15.24 34.12
N LEU A 10 -1.12 -16.05 33.38
CA LEU A 10 -2.55 -15.86 33.17
C LEU A 10 -3.36 -16.70 34.17
N PRO A 11 -4.42 -16.17 34.80
CA PRO A 11 -5.29 -16.94 35.66
C PRO A 11 -6.23 -17.79 34.79
N VAL A 12 -5.69 -18.82 34.14
CA VAL A 12 -6.42 -19.68 33.19
C VAL A 12 -7.68 -20.29 33.83
N ASP A 13 -7.64 -20.55 35.14
CA ASP A 13 -8.79 -21.04 35.93
C ASP A 13 -9.99 -20.07 35.97
N ARG A 14 -9.82 -18.82 35.53
CA ARG A 14 -10.89 -17.81 35.43
C ARG A 14 -11.41 -17.62 34.01
N PHE A 15 -10.86 -18.34 33.03
CA PHE A 15 -11.35 -18.29 31.66
C PHE A 15 -12.65 -19.07 31.58
N GLY A 16 -13.65 -18.47 30.95
CA GLY A 16 -14.96 -19.07 30.75
C GLY A 16 -15.58 -18.57 29.44
N PRO A 17 -16.68 -19.19 28.99
CA PRO A 17 -17.38 -18.77 27.78
C PRO A 17 -17.76 -17.28 27.83
N PHE A 18 -17.44 -16.53 26.77
CA PHE A 18 -17.80 -15.11 26.67
C PHE A 18 -19.31 -14.88 26.85
N LEU A 19 -20.14 -15.77 26.30
CA LEU A 19 -21.59 -15.67 26.41
C LEU A 19 -22.10 -15.82 27.84
N ASP A 20 -21.32 -16.39 28.77
CA ASP A 20 -21.68 -16.42 30.20
C ASP A 20 -21.48 -15.06 30.88
N LEU A 21 -20.65 -14.19 30.32
CA LEU A 21 -20.43 -12.82 30.80
C LEU A 21 -21.53 -11.85 30.34
N VAL A 22 -22.29 -12.21 29.31
CA VAL A 22 -23.37 -11.37 28.78
C VAL A 22 -24.58 -11.48 29.72
N PRO A 23 -25.11 -10.36 30.27
CA PRO A 23 -26.27 -10.39 31.18
C PRO A 23 -27.47 -11.13 30.58
N GLN A 24 -28.26 -11.84 31.40
CA GLN A 24 -29.39 -12.66 30.90
C GLN A 24 -30.51 -11.83 30.25
N ASP A 25 -30.62 -10.54 30.61
CA ASP A 25 -31.58 -9.58 30.08
C ASP A 25 -31.06 -8.81 28.85
N ALA A 26 -29.81 -9.03 28.44
CA ALA A 26 -29.26 -8.43 27.24
C ALA A 26 -29.74 -9.19 25.99
N ALA A 27 -30.36 -8.44 25.06
CA ALA A 27 -30.73 -8.97 23.76
C ALA A 27 -29.48 -9.33 22.94
N VAL A 28 -29.42 -10.59 22.49
CA VAL A 28 -28.36 -11.06 21.59
C VAL A 28 -28.91 -11.05 20.16
N ILE A 29 -28.28 -10.25 19.31
CA ILE A 29 -28.62 -10.14 17.88
C ILE A 29 -27.50 -10.75 17.07
N ILE A 30 -27.84 -11.68 16.20
CA ILE A 30 -26.91 -12.35 15.30
C ILE A 30 -27.06 -11.75 13.92
N VAL A 31 -25.93 -11.38 13.29
CA VAL A 31 -25.88 -10.83 11.94
C VAL A 31 -24.97 -11.71 11.08
N ALA A 32 -25.39 -11.98 9.85
CA ALA A 32 -24.74 -12.94 8.95
C ALA A 32 -24.64 -14.34 9.58
N ASP A 33 -25.78 -14.84 10.09
CA ASP A 33 -25.87 -16.15 10.76
C ASP A 33 -25.27 -17.29 9.92
N GLU A 34 -25.43 -17.21 8.60
CA GLU A 34 -24.86 -18.15 7.64
C GLU A 34 -23.32 -18.25 7.67
N GLU A 35 -22.62 -17.21 8.16
CA GLU A 35 -21.16 -17.18 8.23
C GLU A 35 -20.61 -17.70 9.56
N ILE A 36 -21.43 -17.73 10.62
CA ILE A 36 -20.96 -17.99 11.99
C ILE A 36 -20.51 -19.43 12.17
N ALA A 37 -21.32 -20.41 11.80
CA ALA A 37 -20.94 -21.82 11.96
C ALA A 37 -19.69 -22.20 11.13
N PRO A 38 -19.55 -21.77 9.85
CA PRO A 38 -18.29 -21.88 9.12
C PRO A 38 -17.11 -21.18 9.83
N ALA A 39 -17.29 -19.95 10.32
CA ALA A 39 -16.22 -19.20 10.97
C ALA A 39 -15.76 -19.83 12.28
N LEU A 40 -16.67 -20.34 13.10
CA LEU A 40 -16.35 -21.05 14.34
C LEU A 40 -15.61 -22.36 14.07
N ARG A 41 -16.01 -23.12 13.04
CA ARG A 41 -15.28 -24.32 12.61
C ARG A 41 -13.87 -23.98 12.11
N ASP A 42 -13.76 -22.99 11.23
CA ASP A 42 -12.47 -22.51 10.74
C ASP A 42 -11.55 -22.09 11.91
N GLN A 43 -12.10 -21.39 12.90
CA GLN A 43 -11.36 -20.98 14.10
C GLN A 43 -11.00 -22.16 15.01
N TRP A 44 -11.86 -23.17 15.13
CA TRP A 44 -11.57 -24.35 15.94
C TRP A 44 -10.47 -25.20 15.32
N ASP A 45 -10.55 -25.44 14.00
CA ASP A 45 -9.49 -26.12 13.25
C ASP A 45 -8.15 -25.39 13.41
N ASP A 46 -8.20 -24.06 13.42
CA ASP A 46 -7.07 -23.18 13.63
C ASP A 46 -6.45 -23.32 15.03
N VAL A 47 -7.28 -23.46 16.06
CA VAL A 47 -6.84 -23.70 17.45
C VAL A 47 -6.23 -25.09 17.57
N CYS A 48 -6.87 -26.12 17.02
CA CYS A 48 -6.38 -27.51 17.07
C CYS A 48 -5.12 -27.74 16.22
N ALA A 49 -4.85 -26.87 15.25
CA ALA A 49 -3.59 -26.86 14.50
C ALA A 49 -2.45 -26.18 15.28
N ALA A 50 -2.77 -25.22 16.16
CA ALA A 50 -1.78 -24.47 16.95
C ALA A 50 -1.50 -25.13 18.31
N PHE A 51 -2.52 -25.72 18.91
CA PHE A 51 -2.50 -26.46 20.17
C PHE A 51 -2.89 -27.90 19.86
N HIS A 52 -2.22 -28.90 20.43
CA HIS A 52 -2.69 -30.28 20.31
C HIS A 52 -4.15 -30.37 20.78
N ASP A 53 -4.95 -31.22 20.13
CA ASP A 53 -6.43 -31.29 20.25
C ASP A 53 -6.93 -31.33 21.73
N ASP A 54 -6.15 -31.96 22.61
CA ASP A 54 -6.46 -32.10 24.05
C ASP A 54 -6.26 -30.79 24.85
N ASP A 55 -5.32 -29.94 24.46
CA ASP A 55 -5.00 -28.67 25.14
C ASP A 55 -5.93 -27.53 24.70
N ALA A 56 -6.41 -27.58 23.46
CA ALA A 56 -7.35 -26.61 22.88
C ALA A 56 -8.62 -26.44 23.73
N GLY A 57 -9.15 -27.55 24.25
CA GLY A 57 -10.39 -27.56 25.03
C GLY A 57 -10.31 -26.90 26.41
N HIS A 58 -9.13 -26.57 26.91
CA HIS A 58 -8.96 -25.87 28.20
C HIS A 58 -9.01 -24.35 28.08
N LEU A 59 -8.70 -23.81 26.88
CA LEU A 59 -8.62 -22.37 26.64
C LEU A 59 -9.71 -21.84 25.70
N TYR A 60 -10.28 -22.70 24.87
CA TYR A 60 -11.28 -22.35 23.86
C TYR A 60 -12.56 -23.16 24.04
N VAL A 61 -13.70 -22.52 23.76
CA VAL A 61 -15.01 -23.17 23.77
C VAL A 61 -15.24 -23.81 22.41
N LYS A 62 -15.72 -25.06 22.42
CA LYS A 62 -16.03 -25.80 21.20
C LYS A 62 -17.13 -25.09 20.38
N PRO A 63 -17.04 -25.09 19.03
CA PRO A 63 -18.06 -24.50 18.16
C PRO A 63 -19.47 -24.95 18.49
N GLU A 64 -19.66 -26.24 18.80
CA GLU A 64 -20.97 -26.80 19.09
C GLU A 64 -21.60 -26.13 20.33
N THR A 65 -20.81 -25.91 21.37
CA THR A 65 -21.27 -25.26 22.60
C THR A 65 -21.59 -23.78 22.38
N VAL A 66 -20.81 -23.08 21.57
CA VAL A 66 -21.10 -21.68 21.21
C VAL A 66 -22.40 -21.60 20.41
N LEU A 67 -22.59 -22.49 19.42
CA LEU A 67 -23.79 -22.54 18.60
C LEU A 67 -25.04 -22.87 19.43
N GLU A 68 -24.97 -23.84 20.35
CA GLU A 68 -26.07 -24.17 21.27
C GLU A 68 -26.47 -22.99 22.15
N GLU A 69 -25.50 -22.22 22.65
CA GLU A 69 -25.75 -21.02 23.46
C GLU A 69 -26.35 -19.88 22.64
N LEU A 70 -25.88 -19.68 21.41
CA LEU A 70 -26.46 -18.72 20.46
C LEU A 70 -27.89 -19.10 20.06
N ASP A 71 -28.18 -20.38 19.87
CA ASP A 71 -29.55 -20.90 19.63
C ASP A 71 -30.48 -20.61 20.80
N ARG A 72 -29.98 -20.69 22.04
CA ARG A 72 -30.77 -20.41 23.24
C ARG A 72 -31.02 -18.91 23.47
N ARG A 73 -30.03 -18.06 23.18
CA ARG A 73 -30.01 -16.65 23.60
C ARG A 73 -30.37 -15.64 22.51
N ALA A 74 -30.22 -16.00 21.23
CA ALA A 74 -30.47 -15.05 20.16
C ALA A 74 -31.95 -14.71 20.04
N GLU A 75 -32.27 -13.43 20.16
CA GLU A 75 -33.63 -12.92 19.97
C GLU A 75 -33.92 -12.58 18.50
N LEU A 76 -32.88 -12.18 17.76
CA LEU A 76 -32.98 -11.80 16.35
C LEU A 76 -31.80 -12.35 15.57
N ARG A 77 -32.10 -12.92 14.40
CA ARG A 77 -31.10 -13.40 13.44
C ARG A 77 -31.31 -12.68 12.12
N ILE A 78 -30.25 -12.11 11.59
CA ILE A 78 -30.24 -11.39 10.33
C ILE A 78 -29.36 -12.18 9.36
N MET A 79 -29.95 -12.59 8.24
CA MET A 79 -29.29 -13.32 7.17
C MET A 79 -29.31 -12.49 5.88
N SER A 80 -28.28 -12.62 5.07
CA SER A 80 -28.19 -11.96 3.76
C SER A 80 -28.79 -12.83 2.63
N LEU A 81 -28.90 -14.13 2.86
CA LEU A 81 -29.44 -15.09 1.90
C LEU A 81 -30.98 -15.05 1.84
N LEU A 82 -31.52 -14.99 0.63
CA LEU A 82 -32.95 -15.15 0.37
C LEU A 82 -33.37 -16.59 0.69
N GLN A 83 -34.02 -16.77 1.84
CA GLN A 83 -34.73 -18.00 2.22
C GLN A 83 -36.19 -17.67 2.49
N ASP A 84 -37.11 -18.62 2.28
CA ASP A 84 -38.52 -18.50 2.67
C ASP A 84 -38.62 -18.35 4.20
N GLN A 85 -38.57 -17.11 4.67
CA GLN A 85 -38.58 -16.69 6.07
C GLN A 85 -39.80 -15.79 6.30
N ASP A 86 -40.33 -15.78 7.52
CA ASP A 86 -41.56 -15.04 7.85
C ASP A 86 -41.42 -13.51 7.70
N LEU A 87 -40.21 -12.98 7.87
CA LEU A 87 -39.89 -11.55 7.74
C LEU A 87 -38.74 -11.38 6.75
N GLN A 88 -39.02 -10.75 5.61
CA GLN A 88 -38.03 -10.44 4.58
C GLN A 88 -37.96 -8.93 4.35
N LEU A 89 -36.75 -8.39 4.38
CA LEU A 89 -36.46 -7.01 3.99
C LEU A 89 -35.69 -7.02 2.67
N HIS A 90 -36.39 -6.72 1.57
CA HIS A 90 -35.73 -6.60 0.28
C HIS A 90 -34.96 -5.28 0.20
N GLY A 91 -33.63 -5.39 0.20
CA GLY A 91 -32.70 -4.30 -0.06
C GLY A 91 -31.82 -4.62 -1.26
N GLN A 92 -31.64 -3.66 -2.15
CA GLN A 92 -30.64 -3.68 -3.21
C GLN A 92 -29.51 -2.71 -2.85
N SER A 93 -28.30 -2.96 -3.36
CA SER A 93 -27.21 -2.00 -3.21
C SER A 93 -27.62 -0.64 -3.79
N GLY A 94 -27.36 0.44 -3.04
CA GLY A 94 -27.58 1.83 -3.49
C GLY A 94 -26.47 2.33 -4.42
N ASP A 95 -25.96 1.46 -5.31
CA ASP A 95 -24.89 1.81 -6.23
C ASP A 95 -25.46 2.57 -7.44
N LEU A 96 -25.17 3.87 -7.52
CA LEU A 96 -25.48 4.68 -8.69
C LEU A 96 -24.39 4.50 -9.77
N ALA A 97 -24.80 4.33 -11.03
CA ALA A 97 -23.88 4.28 -12.19
C ALA A 97 -23.25 5.66 -12.53
N ALA A 98 -23.56 6.68 -11.74
CA ALA A 98 -23.16 8.05 -11.99
C ALA A 98 -21.66 8.29 -11.78
N ARG A 99 -21.00 8.88 -12.78
CA ARG A 99 -19.56 9.26 -12.72
C ARG A 99 -19.35 10.74 -12.40
N ASN A 100 -20.42 11.54 -12.32
CA ASN A 100 -20.38 12.97 -12.01
C ASN A 100 -21.72 13.41 -11.40
N LEU A 101 -21.75 14.62 -10.85
CA LEU A 101 -22.93 15.17 -10.17
C LEU A 101 -24.16 15.25 -11.09
N THR A 102 -24.00 15.54 -12.38
CA THR A 102 -25.11 15.63 -13.35
C THR A 102 -25.74 14.26 -13.62
N GLY A 103 -24.92 13.22 -13.71
CA GLY A 103 -25.38 11.83 -13.81
C GLY A 103 -26.08 11.40 -12.52
N ALA A 104 -25.52 11.77 -11.36
CA ALA A 104 -26.09 11.43 -10.06
C ALA A 104 -27.42 12.14 -9.84
N GLU A 105 -27.54 13.39 -10.28
CA GLU A 105 -28.78 14.18 -10.28
C GLU A 105 -29.89 13.48 -11.08
N THR A 106 -29.56 12.89 -12.23
CA THR A 106 -30.54 12.15 -13.05
C THR A 106 -31.05 10.91 -12.32
N GLU A 107 -30.18 10.19 -11.61
CA GLU A 107 -30.57 9.01 -10.83
C GLU A 107 -31.37 9.37 -9.57
N LEU A 108 -30.97 10.43 -8.85
CA LEU A 108 -31.75 10.97 -7.73
C LEU A 108 -33.15 11.38 -8.20
N GLU A 109 -33.26 12.04 -9.35
CA GLU A 109 -34.54 12.43 -9.92
C GLU A 109 -35.42 11.23 -10.24
N LYS A 110 -34.85 10.14 -10.79
CA LYS A 110 -35.60 8.88 -11.04
C LYS A 110 -36.14 8.28 -9.75
N LEU A 111 -35.34 8.24 -8.68
CA LEU A 111 -35.76 7.70 -7.38
C LEU A 111 -36.90 8.52 -6.78
N LEU A 112 -36.77 9.86 -6.77
CA LEU A 112 -37.81 10.77 -6.29
C LEU A 112 -39.11 10.64 -7.11
N ARG A 113 -39.02 10.59 -8.44
CA ARG A 113 -40.19 10.39 -9.33
C ARG A 113 -40.85 9.02 -9.14
N SER A 114 -40.07 8.02 -8.74
CA SER A 114 -40.56 6.67 -8.44
C SER A 114 -41.17 6.57 -7.03
N GLY A 115 -41.25 7.68 -6.28
CA GLY A 115 -41.91 7.75 -4.98
C GLY A 115 -41.01 7.42 -3.78
N TYR A 116 -39.71 7.17 -4.01
CA TYR A 116 -38.79 6.81 -2.94
C TYR A 116 -38.42 8.01 -2.07
N ARG A 117 -38.45 7.82 -0.75
CA ARG A 117 -37.75 8.68 0.21
C ARG A 117 -36.27 8.56 -0.05
N THR A 118 -35.69 9.57 -0.69
CA THR A 118 -34.28 9.53 -1.12
C THR A 118 -33.44 10.34 -0.16
N VAL A 119 -32.56 9.66 0.57
CA VAL A 119 -31.65 10.23 1.57
C VAL A 119 -30.22 10.15 1.06
N VAL A 120 -29.48 11.24 1.21
CA VAL A 120 -28.06 11.32 0.95
C VAL A 120 -27.33 11.61 2.26
N THR A 121 -26.38 10.74 2.62
CA THR A 121 -25.54 10.95 3.81
C THR A 121 -24.25 11.68 3.45
N TRP A 122 -23.94 12.72 4.21
CA TRP A 122 -22.75 13.55 4.05
C TRP A 122 -21.88 13.46 5.30
N ARG A 123 -20.56 13.37 5.12
CA ARG A 123 -19.64 13.42 6.27
C ARG A 123 -19.58 14.80 6.92
N ARG A 124 -19.71 15.86 6.10
CA ARG A 124 -19.64 17.25 6.53
C ARG A 124 -20.76 18.05 5.90
N GLN A 125 -21.34 18.96 6.66
CA GLN A 125 -22.43 19.82 6.21
C GLN A 125 -22.03 20.66 4.98
N GLY A 126 -20.83 21.24 4.99
CA GLY A 126 -20.36 22.09 3.88
C GLY A 126 -20.21 21.34 2.54
N ASP A 127 -19.96 20.04 2.55
CA ASP A 127 -19.90 19.23 1.33
C ASP A 127 -21.31 19.04 0.74
N GLY A 128 -22.30 18.79 1.62
CA GLY A 128 -23.71 18.73 1.26
C GLY A 128 -24.26 20.06 0.76
N ASP A 129 -23.90 21.18 1.38
CA ASP A 129 -24.35 22.51 0.95
C ASP A 129 -23.84 22.85 -0.47
N ARG A 130 -22.57 22.52 -0.78
CA ARG A 130 -22.01 22.69 -2.13
C ARG A 130 -22.71 21.79 -3.14
N ALA A 131 -23.03 20.55 -2.78
CA ALA A 131 -23.77 19.65 -3.67
C ALA A 131 -25.19 20.15 -3.91
N ALA A 132 -25.90 20.59 -2.86
CA ALA A 132 -27.24 21.16 -2.95
C ALA A 132 -27.28 22.39 -3.88
N TYR A 133 -26.26 23.26 -3.83
CA TYR A 133 -26.14 24.41 -4.73
C TYR A 133 -25.93 24.02 -6.20
N ASN A 134 -25.20 22.93 -6.44
CA ASN A 134 -24.85 22.48 -7.79
C ASN A 134 -25.90 21.55 -8.42
N LEU A 135 -26.90 21.08 -7.65
CA LEU A 135 -28.05 20.37 -8.19
C LEU A 135 -29.02 21.37 -8.84
N SER A 136 -29.30 21.18 -10.12
CA SER A 136 -30.09 22.09 -10.95
C SER A 136 -31.56 21.67 -11.10
N ARG A 137 -31.83 20.36 -11.06
CA ARG A 137 -33.12 19.68 -11.29
C ARG A 137 -33.69 19.08 -10.02
N VAL A 138 -32.85 18.60 -9.12
CA VAL A 138 -33.26 18.01 -7.84
C VAL A 138 -33.10 19.04 -6.73
N ARG A 139 -34.17 19.26 -5.95
CA ARG A 139 -34.09 20.08 -4.73
C ARG A 139 -33.65 19.21 -3.56
N ALA A 140 -32.65 19.68 -2.83
CA ALA A 140 -32.19 19.06 -1.60
C ALA A 140 -32.76 19.78 -0.36
N GLN A 141 -32.89 19.06 0.75
CA GLN A 141 -33.25 19.60 2.05
C GLN A 141 -32.45 18.89 3.14
N TRP A 142 -32.00 19.59 4.17
CA TRP A 142 -31.44 18.92 5.35
C TRP A 142 -32.56 18.30 6.17
N VAL A 143 -32.43 17.01 6.51
CA VAL A 143 -33.39 16.28 7.34
C VAL A 143 -33.10 16.59 8.80
N GLY A 144 -34.06 17.24 9.47
CA GLY A 144 -34.08 17.42 10.93
C GLY A 144 -35.31 16.72 11.55
N ASP A 145 -35.72 17.14 12.75
CA ASP A 145 -36.87 16.57 13.50
C ASP A 145 -38.27 16.87 12.87
N GLY A 146 -38.33 17.36 11.64
CA GLY A 146 -39.56 17.72 10.93
C GLY A 146 -40.01 16.69 9.88
N ASP A 147 -41.15 16.95 9.23
CA ASP A 147 -41.69 16.07 8.18
C ASP A 147 -40.77 15.96 6.95
N PHE A 148 -40.51 14.72 6.51
CA PHE A 148 -39.70 14.43 5.33
C PHE A 148 -40.49 14.67 4.03
N ASP A 149 -40.21 15.77 3.33
CA ASP A 149 -40.76 16.03 1.99
C ASP A 149 -40.24 15.01 0.97
N ARG A 150 -41.12 14.10 0.54
CA ARG A 150 -40.82 13.05 -0.46
C ARG A 150 -40.49 13.59 -1.85
N SER A 151 -40.77 14.87 -2.14
CA SER A 151 -40.43 15.50 -3.41
C SER A 151 -38.99 16.01 -3.50
N ARG A 152 -38.23 15.92 -2.40
CA ARG A 152 -36.86 16.43 -2.26
C ARG A 152 -35.89 15.35 -1.82
N ALA A 153 -34.62 15.50 -2.21
CA ALA A 153 -33.55 14.68 -1.66
C ALA A 153 -33.25 15.15 -0.22
N GLY A 154 -33.36 14.25 0.75
CA GLY A 154 -33.04 14.54 2.15
C GLY A 154 -31.55 14.37 2.42
N PHE A 155 -30.88 15.38 2.98
CA PHE A 155 -29.47 15.35 3.33
C PHE A 155 -29.32 15.14 4.84
N VAL A 156 -28.44 14.22 5.24
CA VAL A 156 -28.18 13.87 6.65
C VAL A 156 -26.69 13.86 6.90
N ILE A 157 -26.24 14.29 8.08
CA ILE A 157 -24.85 14.14 8.49
C ILE A 157 -24.67 12.74 9.10
N ALA A 158 -24.02 11.85 8.37
CA ALA A 158 -23.74 10.48 8.80
C ALA A 158 -22.58 9.88 7.99
N ASP A 159 -21.78 9.01 8.61
CA ASP A 159 -20.74 8.25 7.91
C ASP A 159 -21.29 6.87 7.50
N LEU A 160 -21.82 6.80 6.28
CA LEU A 160 -22.33 5.56 5.70
C LEU A 160 -21.37 5.06 4.63
N ARG A 161 -20.86 3.83 4.81
CA ARG A 161 -19.93 3.20 3.84
C ARG A 161 -20.64 2.72 2.58
N HIS A 162 -21.82 2.12 2.73
CA HIS A 162 -22.61 1.57 1.64
C HIS A 162 -24.06 2.02 1.73
N GLY A 163 -24.60 2.47 0.60
CA GLY A 163 -26.02 2.80 0.48
C GLY A 163 -26.87 1.57 0.17
N PHE A 164 -28.18 1.72 0.32
CA PHE A 164 -29.16 0.70 -0.04
C PHE A 164 -30.44 1.33 -0.59
N ILE A 165 -31.17 0.57 -1.41
CA ILE A 165 -32.50 0.88 -1.87
C ILE A 165 -33.41 -0.24 -1.39
N ALA A 166 -34.42 0.10 -0.60
CA ALA A 166 -35.41 -0.83 -0.06
C ALA A 166 -36.78 -0.55 -0.70
N PRO A 167 -37.14 -1.25 -1.80
CA PRO A 167 -38.42 -1.05 -2.49
C PRO A 167 -39.64 -1.21 -1.58
N GLY A 168 -39.64 -2.20 -0.68
CA GLY A 168 -40.76 -2.45 0.24
C GLY A 168 -40.99 -1.33 1.26
N MET A 169 -39.98 -0.47 1.49
CA MET A 169 -40.07 0.68 2.40
C MET A 169 -40.17 2.02 1.64
N GLU A 170 -40.15 1.98 0.30
CA GLU A 170 -40.00 3.15 -0.56
C GLU A 170 -38.86 4.06 -0.06
N LEU A 171 -37.70 3.47 0.25
CA LEU A 171 -36.56 4.17 0.87
C LEU A 171 -35.29 3.93 0.06
N ALA A 172 -34.56 4.98 -0.26
CA ALA A 172 -33.24 4.94 -0.87
C ALA A 172 -32.27 5.76 -0.01
N VAL A 173 -31.19 5.15 0.47
CA VAL A 173 -30.16 5.80 1.27
C VAL A 173 -28.84 5.68 0.53
N LEU A 174 -28.21 6.81 0.21
CA LEU A 174 -27.05 6.90 -0.67
C LEU A 174 -25.92 7.68 0.02
N PRO A 175 -24.67 7.21 -0.02
CA PRO A 175 -23.57 7.97 0.56
C PRO A 175 -23.00 9.01 -0.42
N ASP A 176 -22.45 10.10 0.11
CA ASP A 176 -21.89 11.25 -0.63
C ASP A 176 -20.91 10.87 -1.75
N HIS A 177 -19.99 9.93 -1.48
CA HIS A 177 -19.00 9.48 -2.44
C HIS A 177 -19.59 8.79 -3.69
N ARG A 178 -20.89 8.45 -3.68
CA ARG A 178 -21.61 7.92 -4.85
C ARG A 178 -22.25 9.01 -5.72
N LEU A 179 -22.37 10.24 -5.22
CA LEU A 179 -22.81 11.40 -6.01
C LEU A 179 -21.66 12.06 -6.76
N MET A 180 -20.46 11.98 -6.19
CA MET A 180 -19.27 12.62 -6.70
C MET A 180 -18.11 11.62 -6.68
N ARG A 181 -17.97 10.81 -7.72
CA ARG A 181 -16.64 10.29 -8.06
C ARG A 181 -15.78 11.50 -8.45
N ARG A 182 -14.89 11.92 -7.55
CA ARG A 182 -14.03 13.10 -7.72
C ARG A 182 -13.40 13.09 -9.11
N ARG A 183 -13.64 14.16 -9.88
CA ARG A 183 -13.02 14.37 -11.20
C ARG A 183 -11.55 14.72 -11.00
N LYS A 184 -10.71 14.09 -11.82
CA LYS A 184 -9.24 14.09 -11.90
C LYS A 184 -8.49 15.41 -11.60
N THR A 185 -9.09 16.59 -11.79
CA THR A 185 -8.37 17.87 -11.74
C THR A 185 -8.02 18.35 -10.32
N GLU A 186 -8.88 18.09 -9.32
CA GLU A 186 -8.51 18.36 -7.90
C GLU A 186 -7.71 17.20 -7.31
N ALA A 187 -7.88 15.98 -7.85
CA ALA A 187 -7.07 14.82 -7.49
C ALA A 187 -5.67 14.87 -8.08
N ASP A 188 -5.38 15.59 -9.18
CA ASP A 188 -4.01 15.79 -9.66
C ASP A 188 -3.25 16.78 -8.76
N ASP A 189 -3.93 17.74 -8.14
CA ASP A 189 -3.34 18.67 -7.18
C ASP A 189 -3.23 18.06 -5.77
N GLU A 190 -4.25 17.31 -5.31
CA GLU A 190 -4.18 16.49 -4.09
C GLU A 190 -3.26 15.29 -4.25
N SER A 191 -3.15 14.67 -5.44
CA SER A 191 -2.24 13.55 -5.70
C SER A 191 -0.83 14.02 -6.00
N ARG A 192 -0.57 15.22 -6.53
CA ARG A 192 0.77 15.82 -6.49
C ARG A 192 1.18 16.14 -5.06
N ARG A 193 0.26 16.68 -4.24
CA ARG A 193 0.48 16.93 -2.79
C ARG A 193 0.59 15.64 -1.95
N ARG A 194 -0.12 14.56 -2.30
CA ARG A 194 -0.07 13.24 -1.63
C ARG A 194 1.05 12.34 -2.18
N SER A 195 1.37 12.41 -3.48
CA SER A 195 2.48 11.70 -4.12
C SER A 195 3.81 12.20 -3.59
N GLY A 196 3.90 13.51 -3.32
CA GLY A 196 5.01 14.10 -2.57
C GLY A 196 5.23 13.57 -1.15
N ARG A 197 4.30 12.74 -0.64
CA ARG A 197 4.34 12.07 0.68
C ARG A 197 4.39 10.54 0.58
N LYS A 198 4.37 9.93 -0.60
CA LYS A 198 4.36 8.45 -0.74
C LYS A 198 5.73 7.78 -0.52
N GLY A 199 6.82 8.54 -0.39
CA GLY A 199 8.16 8.02 -0.06
C GLY A 199 8.57 8.11 1.41
N ALA A 200 7.93 8.98 2.22
CA ALA A 200 8.28 9.15 3.63
C ALA A 200 7.55 8.11 4.49
N LEU A 201 7.89 6.85 4.29
CA LEU A 201 7.24 5.67 4.88
C LEU A 201 7.15 5.71 6.41
N LYS A 202 6.19 4.93 6.88
CA LYS A 202 5.79 4.62 8.27
C LYS A 202 6.89 3.93 9.12
N SER A 203 8.18 4.08 8.77
CA SER A 203 9.34 3.39 9.38
C SER A 203 9.55 3.71 10.88
N PHE A 204 9.07 4.87 11.34
CA PHE A 204 9.23 5.32 12.73
C PHE A 204 8.22 4.80 13.75
N ALA A 205 7.06 4.30 13.31
CA ALA A 205 6.07 3.74 14.25
C ALA A 205 6.64 2.51 15.01
N ASP A 206 7.66 1.87 14.42
CA ASP A 206 8.34 0.69 14.96
C ASP A 206 9.65 1.00 15.71
N LEU A 207 10.02 2.28 15.90
CA LEU A 207 11.30 2.63 16.51
C LEU A 207 11.35 2.19 17.99
N ARG A 208 12.31 1.34 18.33
CA ARG A 208 12.52 0.81 19.69
C ARG A 208 13.82 1.33 20.28
N THR A 209 13.83 1.55 21.58
CA THR A 209 15.07 1.86 22.31
C THR A 209 16.13 0.79 22.01
N GLY A 210 17.28 1.22 21.50
CA GLY A 210 18.34 0.34 21.02
C GLY A 210 18.51 0.34 19.50
N ASP A 211 17.50 0.77 18.73
CA ASP A 211 17.56 0.85 17.27
C ASP A 211 18.63 1.84 16.79
N ILE A 212 19.18 1.58 15.60
CA ILE A 212 20.11 2.50 14.96
C ILE A 212 19.33 3.49 14.10
N VAL A 213 19.68 4.76 14.19
CA VAL A 213 19.11 5.87 13.42
C VAL A 213 20.21 6.66 12.74
N VAL A 214 19.84 7.35 11.67
CA VAL A 214 20.71 8.30 10.98
C VAL A 214 20.16 9.70 11.23
N HIS A 215 21.00 10.57 11.78
CA HIS A 215 20.74 11.99 11.81
C HIS A 215 21.42 12.66 10.61
N GLU A 216 20.68 13.39 9.78
CA GLU A 216 21.18 14.02 8.55
C GLU A 216 22.46 14.85 8.77
N ASP A 217 22.53 15.61 9.85
CA ASP A 217 23.68 16.46 10.18
C ASP A 217 24.81 15.74 10.94
N HIS A 218 24.52 14.69 11.70
CA HIS A 218 25.42 14.15 12.74
C HIS A 218 25.85 12.70 12.50
N GLY A 219 25.17 11.99 11.60
CA GLY A 219 25.49 10.62 11.23
C GLY A 219 24.74 9.55 12.00
N ILE A 220 25.30 8.34 11.97
CA ILE A 220 24.70 7.14 12.54
C ILE A 220 24.80 7.17 14.08
N ALA A 221 23.65 7.00 14.75
CA ALA A 221 23.51 7.01 16.20
C ALA A 221 22.61 5.86 16.66
N ARG A 222 22.68 5.51 17.94
CA ARG A 222 21.75 4.60 18.60
C ARG A 222 20.66 5.39 19.30
N PHE A 223 19.40 5.04 19.07
CA PHE A 223 18.25 5.64 19.74
C PHE A 223 18.15 5.12 21.18
N ASN A 224 18.05 6.04 22.14
CA ASN A 224 18.10 5.76 23.58
C ASN A 224 16.89 6.39 24.32
N GLY A 225 15.72 6.37 23.68
CA GLY A 225 14.45 6.82 24.25
C GLY A 225 14.21 8.34 24.17
N PHE A 226 13.13 8.77 24.82
CA PHE A 226 12.80 10.18 25.01
C PHE A 226 13.21 10.67 26.39
N ASP A 227 13.55 11.95 26.47
CA ASP A 227 13.84 12.63 27.73
C ASP A 227 13.09 13.96 27.75
N THR A 228 12.12 14.08 28.67
CA THR A 228 11.39 15.32 28.89
C THR A 228 12.20 16.21 29.82
N LYS A 229 12.69 17.33 29.31
CA LYS A 229 13.54 18.26 30.08
C LYS A 229 12.93 19.63 30.20
N THR A 230 13.07 20.20 31.39
CA THR A 230 12.75 21.61 31.65
C THR A 230 14.05 22.41 31.58
N VAL A 231 14.17 23.27 30.57
CA VAL A 231 15.32 24.17 30.40
C VAL A 231 14.81 25.60 30.39
N GLY A 232 15.29 26.43 31.32
CA GLY A 232 14.88 27.84 31.41
C GLY A 232 13.38 28.04 31.65
N GLY A 233 12.74 27.16 32.42
CA GLY A 233 11.29 27.20 32.71
C GLY A 233 10.38 26.62 31.62
N VAL A 234 10.95 26.17 30.50
CA VAL A 234 10.21 25.58 29.38
C VAL A 234 10.44 24.07 29.35
N THR A 235 9.35 23.29 29.39
CA THR A 235 9.41 21.82 29.33
C THR A 235 9.22 21.35 27.88
N ARG A 236 10.18 20.57 27.37
CA ARG A 236 10.16 19.99 26.02
C ARG A 236 10.57 18.53 26.04
N ASP A 237 10.06 17.78 25.07
CA ASP A 237 10.54 16.44 24.76
C ASP A 237 11.79 16.51 23.88
N TYR A 238 12.77 15.67 24.20
CA TYR A 238 13.98 15.48 23.40
C TYR A 238 14.16 14.01 23.05
N LEU A 239 14.61 13.74 21.84
CA LEU A 239 15.08 12.44 21.41
C LEU A 239 16.53 12.25 21.88
N LYS A 240 16.79 11.19 22.65
CA LYS A 240 18.13 10.90 23.16
C LYS A 240 18.86 9.98 22.19
N LEU A 241 19.92 10.47 21.57
CA LEU A 241 20.76 9.72 20.63
C LEU A 241 22.16 9.50 21.22
N GLN A 242 22.69 8.29 21.06
CA GLN A 242 24.03 7.90 21.50
C GLN A 242 24.94 7.65 20.29
N TYR A 243 26.09 8.31 20.27
CA TYR A 243 27.10 8.24 19.22
C TYR A 243 28.32 7.44 19.70
N ALA A 244 29.32 7.29 18.83
CA ALA A 244 30.55 6.58 19.18
C ALA A 244 31.24 7.21 20.41
N GLY A 245 31.73 6.37 21.33
CA GLY A 245 32.39 6.84 22.55
C GLY A 245 31.44 7.26 23.67
N ASP A 246 30.18 6.80 23.64
CA ASP A 246 29.12 7.11 24.61
C ASP A 246 28.68 8.59 24.65
N ASP A 247 29.08 9.36 23.64
CA ASP A 247 28.62 10.74 23.46
C ASP A 247 27.09 10.77 23.24
N LYS A 248 26.40 11.67 23.94
CA LYS A 248 24.92 11.78 23.88
C LYS A 248 24.49 13.12 23.32
N VAL A 249 23.57 13.10 22.36
CA VAL A 249 22.90 14.29 21.81
C VAL A 249 21.42 14.22 22.15
N PHE A 250 20.88 15.34 22.63
CA PHE A 250 19.46 15.53 22.83
C PHE A 250 18.91 16.33 21.65
N VAL A 251 18.22 15.64 20.75
CA VAL A 251 17.65 16.24 19.55
C VAL A 251 16.23 16.73 19.88
N PRO A 252 15.91 18.01 19.66
CA PRO A 252 14.55 18.52 19.83
C PRO A 252 13.54 17.79 18.94
N VAL A 253 12.32 17.56 19.42
CA VAL A 253 11.27 16.85 18.66
C VAL A 253 10.86 17.54 17.36
N ASP A 254 11.03 18.86 17.24
CA ASP A 254 10.79 19.62 16.01
C ASP A 254 11.78 19.28 14.88
N GLN A 255 12.89 18.61 15.20
CA GLN A 255 13.91 18.15 14.25
C GLN A 255 13.80 16.65 13.94
N LEU A 256 12.74 15.96 14.38
CA LEU A 256 12.52 14.54 14.07
C LEU A 256 12.52 14.26 12.56
N ALA A 257 12.13 15.22 11.72
CA ALA A 257 12.17 15.08 10.26
C ALA A 257 13.58 14.85 9.69
N LYS A 258 14.64 15.19 10.43
CA LYS A 258 16.05 14.98 10.04
C LYS A 258 16.60 13.61 10.46
N ILE A 259 15.77 12.81 11.12
CA ILE A 259 16.16 11.52 11.64
C ILE A 259 15.47 10.47 10.79
N THR A 260 16.25 9.52 10.29
CA THR A 260 15.77 8.35 9.55
C THR A 260 16.19 7.09 10.28
N ARG A 261 15.43 6.00 10.17
CA ARG A 261 15.84 4.72 10.75
C ARG A 261 16.98 4.15 9.91
N TYR A 262 18.05 3.68 10.55
CA TYR A 262 19.09 2.94 9.85
C TYR A 262 18.66 1.48 9.72
N VAL A 263 18.76 0.96 8.51
CA VAL A 263 18.40 -0.42 8.22
C VAL A 263 19.67 -1.24 8.08
N THR A 264 19.86 -2.20 8.97
CA THR A 264 21.00 -3.12 8.97
C THR A 264 20.80 -4.21 7.90
N GLY A 265 21.62 -4.20 6.86
CA GLY A 265 21.72 -5.32 5.92
C GLY A 265 22.75 -6.34 6.40
N GLY A 266 22.32 -7.58 6.69
CA GLY A 266 23.21 -8.72 6.86
C GLY A 266 23.97 -8.83 8.20
N GLY A 267 23.27 -8.65 9.33
CA GLY A 267 23.77 -9.01 10.67
C GLY A 267 24.98 -8.25 11.24
N ALA A 268 25.61 -7.33 10.49
CA ALA A 268 26.70 -6.50 10.99
C ALA A 268 26.17 -5.13 11.47
N GLU A 269 26.36 -4.81 12.75
CA GLU A 269 26.04 -3.49 13.29
C GLU A 269 26.94 -2.41 12.64
N PRO A 270 26.38 -1.27 12.18
CA PRO A 270 27.16 -0.19 11.60
C PRO A 270 28.02 0.49 12.65
N THR A 271 29.15 1.05 12.22
CA THR A 271 29.98 1.90 13.08
C THR A 271 29.26 3.22 13.37
N LEU A 272 29.00 3.48 14.66
CA LEU A 272 28.44 4.75 15.10
C LEU A 272 29.34 5.91 14.69
N SER A 273 28.72 7.02 14.31
CA SER A 273 29.45 8.23 13.91
C SER A 273 30.04 8.95 15.13
N LYS A 274 31.15 9.66 14.91
CA LYS A 274 31.80 10.49 15.95
C LYS A 274 31.34 11.94 15.81
N LEU A 275 30.90 12.54 16.91
CA LEU A 275 30.44 13.94 16.92
C LEU A 275 31.59 14.92 16.66
N GLY A 276 31.30 15.99 15.92
CA GLY A 276 32.25 17.07 15.61
C GLY A 276 33.35 16.72 14.61
N GLY A 277 33.36 15.52 14.03
CA GLY A 277 34.31 15.11 13.00
C GLY A 277 33.87 15.46 11.57
N LYS A 278 34.82 15.67 10.64
CA LYS A 278 34.53 15.88 9.20
C LYS A 278 34.18 14.60 8.43
N GLY A 279 34.20 13.44 9.09
CA GLY A 279 34.01 12.13 8.45
C GLY A 279 32.63 11.99 7.81
N TRP A 280 31.58 12.41 8.51
CA TRP A 280 30.19 12.35 8.01
C TRP A 280 29.98 13.22 6.76
N GLU A 281 30.50 14.45 6.77
CA GLU A 281 30.41 15.36 5.62
C GLU A 281 31.12 14.80 4.37
N LEU A 282 32.26 14.13 4.55
CA LEU A 282 32.97 13.48 3.44
C LEU A 282 32.16 12.33 2.84
N ILE A 283 31.50 11.53 3.70
CA ILE A 283 30.62 10.42 3.28
C ILE A 283 29.42 10.97 2.51
N LYS A 284 28.71 11.99 3.05
CA LYS A 284 27.59 12.67 2.37
C LYS A 284 28.00 13.22 1.00
N THR A 285 29.16 13.89 0.91
CA THR A 285 29.64 14.47 -0.35
C THR A 285 29.90 13.40 -1.41
N ARG A 286 30.53 12.28 -1.03
CA ARG A 286 30.78 11.17 -1.96
C ARG A 286 29.48 10.54 -2.48
N ALA A 287 28.52 10.30 -1.59
CA ALA A 287 27.26 9.71 -1.99
C ALA A 287 26.39 10.67 -2.81
N ARG A 288 26.38 11.97 -2.51
CA ARG A 288 25.71 12.97 -3.34
C ARG A 288 26.24 12.94 -4.78
N LYS A 289 27.56 12.85 -4.95
CA LYS A 289 28.19 12.72 -6.27
C LYS A 289 27.73 11.43 -6.98
N ALA A 290 27.72 10.30 -6.29
CA ALA A 290 27.25 9.03 -6.85
C ALA A 290 25.76 9.07 -7.23
N ALA A 291 24.93 9.71 -6.42
CA ALA A 291 23.51 9.92 -6.70
C ALA A 291 23.30 10.81 -7.95
N HIS A 292 24.11 11.86 -8.13
CA HIS A 292 24.08 12.71 -9.33
C HIS A 292 24.48 11.97 -10.61
N GLU A 293 25.51 11.11 -10.55
CA GLU A 293 25.93 10.28 -11.68
C GLU A 293 24.80 9.32 -12.08
N MET A 294 24.18 8.65 -11.09
CA MET A 294 23.04 7.75 -11.31
C MET A 294 21.81 8.48 -11.84
N ALA A 295 21.46 9.65 -11.28
CA ALA A 295 20.36 10.49 -11.78
C ALA A 295 20.58 10.85 -13.25
N GLY A 296 21.82 11.19 -13.64
CA GLY A 296 22.17 11.48 -15.03
C GLY A 296 21.94 10.31 -15.99
N GLU A 297 22.34 9.09 -15.62
CA GLU A 297 22.07 7.89 -16.41
C GLU A 297 20.57 7.60 -16.55
N LEU A 298 19.82 7.73 -15.45
CA LEU A 298 18.38 7.47 -15.41
C LEU A 298 17.61 8.51 -16.24
N ILE A 299 17.94 9.79 -16.11
CA ILE A 299 17.30 10.88 -16.85
C ILE A 299 17.60 10.78 -18.34
N THR A 300 18.83 10.44 -18.73
CA THR A 300 19.17 10.29 -20.16
C THR A 300 18.27 9.24 -20.83
N LEU A 301 18.04 8.11 -20.14
CA LEU A 301 17.18 7.03 -20.64
C LEU A 301 15.69 7.45 -20.75
N TYR A 302 15.20 8.30 -19.84
CA TYR A 302 13.82 8.80 -19.86
C TYR A 302 13.62 10.03 -20.75
N ALA A 303 14.63 10.89 -20.90
CA ALA A 303 14.64 12.03 -21.80
C ALA A 303 14.54 11.58 -23.26
N GLU A 304 15.27 10.52 -23.64
CA GLU A 304 15.11 9.89 -24.96
C GLU A 304 13.69 9.40 -25.22
N ARG A 305 12.95 8.99 -24.17
CA ARG A 305 11.56 8.53 -24.27
C ARG A 305 10.56 9.69 -24.28
N ARG A 306 10.71 10.70 -23.41
CA ARG A 306 9.87 11.91 -23.38
C ARG A 306 9.98 12.73 -24.67
N ALA A 307 11.16 12.75 -25.29
CA ALA A 307 11.38 13.43 -26.57
C ALA A 307 10.71 12.72 -27.76
N ARG A 308 10.35 11.43 -27.63
CA ARG A 308 9.69 10.66 -28.68
C ARG A 308 8.17 10.78 -28.54
N ARG A 309 7.51 11.02 -29.66
CA ARG A 309 6.06 10.89 -29.76
C ARG A 309 5.68 9.42 -29.93
N GLY A 310 4.80 8.94 -29.06
CA GLY A 310 4.20 7.61 -29.12
C GLY A 310 3.01 7.57 -30.05
N TYR A 311 2.30 6.44 -30.05
CA TYR A 311 1.00 6.32 -30.68
C TYR A 311 -0.08 6.70 -29.67
N GLN A 312 -0.95 7.64 -30.05
CA GLN A 312 -2.06 8.07 -29.22
C GLN A 312 -3.27 7.21 -29.53
N PHE A 313 -3.66 6.34 -28.60
CA PHE A 313 -4.88 5.55 -28.75
C PHE A 313 -6.12 6.45 -28.60
N PRO A 314 -7.22 6.15 -29.33
CA PRO A 314 -8.47 6.89 -29.18
C PRO A 314 -9.15 6.55 -27.84
N ALA A 315 -10.13 7.38 -27.47
CA ALA A 315 -11.07 7.06 -26.39
C ALA A 315 -11.77 5.72 -26.67
N ASP A 316 -12.24 5.07 -25.60
CA ASP A 316 -12.89 3.76 -25.70
C ASP A 316 -14.11 3.81 -26.64
N GLY A 317 -14.18 2.82 -27.54
CA GLY A 317 -15.31 2.61 -28.44
C GLY A 317 -16.20 1.45 -27.99
N GLU A 318 -17.26 1.18 -28.75
CA GLU A 318 -18.31 0.19 -28.42
C GLU A 318 -17.75 -1.21 -28.09
N LEU A 319 -16.72 -1.67 -28.82
CA LEU A 319 -16.12 -2.99 -28.61
C LEU A 319 -15.46 -3.11 -27.23
N VAL A 320 -14.79 -2.04 -26.77
CA VAL A 320 -14.15 -2.00 -25.45
C VAL A 320 -15.22 -1.97 -24.36
N GLU A 321 -16.26 -1.15 -24.52
CA GLU A 321 -17.37 -1.07 -23.57
C GLU A 321 -18.14 -2.40 -23.45
N GLU A 322 -18.41 -3.07 -24.57
CA GLU A 322 -19.05 -4.39 -24.59
C GLU A 322 -18.18 -5.43 -23.87
N PHE A 323 -16.86 -5.40 -24.12
CA PHE A 323 -15.91 -6.28 -23.46
C PHE A 323 -15.92 -6.10 -21.93
N GLU A 324 -15.87 -4.85 -21.47
CA GLU A 324 -15.85 -4.51 -20.04
C GLU A 324 -17.17 -4.89 -19.36
N ALA A 325 -18.31 -4.70 -20.03
CA ALA A 325 -19.62 -5.09 -19.51
C ALA A 325 -19.78 -6.61 -19.30
N LYS A 326 -19.00 -7.43 -20.02
CA LYS A 326 -18.96 -8.89 -19.88
C LYS A 326 -18.00 -9.37 -18.78
N PHE A 327 -17.42 -8.48 -17.98
CA PHE A 327 -16.61 -8.90 -16.83
C PHE A 327 -17.49 -9.53 -15.74
N PRO A 328 -17.27 -10.80 -15.36
CA PRO A 328 -18.17 -11.51 -14.44
C PRO A 328 -17.97 -11.13 -12.96
N TYR A 329 -17.01 -10.26 -12.66
CA TYR A 329 -16.68 -9.84 -11.29
C TYR A 329 -16.84 -8.32 -11.16
N LYS A 330 -17.04 -7.83 -9.94
CA LYS A 330 -17.00 -6.40 -9.64
C LYS A 330 -15.56 -5.97 -9.40
N GLU A 331 -15.12 -4.92 -10.09
CA GLU A 331 -13.79 -4.37 -9.92
C GLU A 331 -13.63 -3.70 -8.55
N THR A 332 -12.44 -3.80 -7.98
CA THR A 332 -12.05 -3.04 -6.79
C THR A 332 -11.74 -1.58 -7.15
N VAL A 333 -11.69 -0.70 -6.15
CA VAL A 333 -11.31 0.71 -6.36
C VAL A 333 -9.91 0.80 -6.99
N ASP A 334 -8.93 0.08 -6.43
CA ASP A 334 -7.56 0.10 -6.95
C ASP A 334 -7.44 -0.48 -8.36
N GLN A 335 -8.26 -1.48 -8.71
CA GLN A 335 -8.32 -2.00 -10.08
C GLN A 335 -8.82 -0.94 -11.05
N LEU A 336 -9.89 -0.23 -10.69
CA LEU A 336 -10.44 0.85 -11.52
C LEU A 336 -9.43 1.99 -11.68
N ASP A 337 -8.76 2.40 -10.60
CA ASP A 337 -7.71 3.42 -10.65
C ASP A 337 -6.54 2.99 -11.57
N ALA A 338 -6.13 1.72 -11.49
CA ALA A 338 -5.09 1.17 -12.36
C ALA A 338 -5.53 1.12 -13.83
N ILE A 339 -6.77 0.73 -14.12
CA ILE A 339 -7.35 0.70 -15.47
C ILE A 339 -7.42 2.11 -16.04
N ASP A 340 -7.96 3.07 -15.29
CA ASP A 340 -8.11 4.46 -15.72
C ASP A 340 -6.75 5.13 -15.95
N ALA A 341 -5.74 4.82 -15.14
CA ALA A 341 -4.38 5.29 -15.33
C ALA A 341 -3.74 4.73 -16.60
N VAL A 342 -3.86 3.42 -16.84
CA VAL A 342 -3.35 2.76 -18.07
C VAL A 342 -4.03 3.35 -19.32
N LYS A 343 -5.35 3.49 -19.31
CA LYS A 343 -6.09 4.06 -20.45
C LYS A 343 -5.69 5.50 -20.72
N ALA A 344 -5.55 6.32 -19.68
CA ALA A 344 -5.12 7.70 -19.82
C ALA A 344 -3.70 7.83 -20.40
N ASP A 345 -2.80 6.92 -20.02
CA ASP A 345 -1.45 6.88 -20.59
C ASP A 345 -1.48 6.46 -22.07
N MET A 346 -2.29 5.45 -22.42
CA MET A 346 -2.47 5.04 -23.82
C MET A 346 -3.08 6.16 -24.69
N GLU A 347 -3.94 7.00 -24.11
CA GLU A 347 -4.52 8.18 -24.78
C GLU A 347 -3.58 9.39 -24.81
N SER A 348 -2.37 9.26 -24.27
CA SER A 348 -1.34 10.29 -24.30
C SER A 348 -0.57 10.30 -25.62
N THR A 349 0.12 11.41 -25.89
CA THR A 349 1.07 11.49 -27.02
C THR A 349 2.45 10.92 -26.68
N ARG A 350 2.66 10.50 -25.42
CA ARG A 350 3.92 9.94 -24.92
C ARG A 350 3.81 8.42 -24.80
N PRO A 351 4.85 7.63 -25.17
CA PRO A 351 4.80 6.19 -25.02
C PRO A 351 4.74 5.76 -23.54
N MET A 352 3.71 5.00 -23.16
CA MET A 352 3.49 4.52 -21.78
C MET A 352 4.60 3.54 -21.33
N ASP A 353 5.09 3.66 -20.09
CA ASP A 353 5.92 2.65 -19.40
C ASP A 353 5.46 2.47 -17.96
N ARG A 354 4.37 1.71 -17.79
CA ARG A 354 3.73 1.55 -16.48
C ARG A 354 4.06 0.20 -15.88
N LEU A 355 4.34 0.19 -14.57
CA LEU A 355 4.40 -1.03 -13.78
C LEU A 355 3.11 -1.17 -12.97
N ILE A 356 2.43 -2.30 -13.16
CA ILE A 356 1.28 -2.71 -12.35
C ILE A 356 1.80 -3.64 -11.26
N CYS A 357 1.75 -3.15 -10.03
CA CYS A 357 2.08 -3.90 -8.84
C CYS A 357 0.81 -4.31 -8.12
N GLY A 358 0.77 -5.53 -7.64
CA GLY A 358 -0.32 -6.01 -6.80
C GLY A 358 -0.15 -7.49 -6.55
N ASP A 359 -0.78 -8.04 -5.53
CA ASP A 359 -0.57 -9.44 -5.20
C ASP A 359 -1.03 -10.37 -6.32
N VAL A 360 -0.47 -11.58 -6.32
CA VAL A 360 -0.88 -12.67 -7.22
C VAL A 360 -2.40 -12.84 -7.10
N GLY A 361 -3.16 -12.73 -8.19
CA GLY A 361 -4.62 -12.89 -8.19
C GLY A 361 -5.44 -11.62 -7.87
N PHE A 362 -4.83 -10.43 -7.79
CA PHE A 362 -5.58 -9.16 -7.61
C PHE A 362 -6.05 -8.54 -8.93
N GLY A 363 -6.17 -9.35 -9.99
CA GLY A 363 -6.66 -8.86 -11.28
C GLY A 363 -5.66 -8.04 -12.10
N LYS A 364 -4.35 -8.14 -11.85
CA LYS A 364 -3.31 -7.52 -12.72
C LYS A 364 -3.51 -7.88 -14.21
N THR A 365 -3.80 -9.16 -14.47
CA THR A 365 -4.09 -9.66 -15.81
C THR A 365 -5.32 -9.00 -16.44
N GLU A 366 -6.34 -8.67 -15.66
CA GLU A 366 -7.54 -7.98 -16.17
C GLU A 366 -7.20 -6.56 -16.64
N VAL A 367 -6.34 -5.83 -15.91
CA VAL A 367 -5.86 -4.51 -16.34
C VAL A 367 -5.10 -4.60 -17.67
N ALA A 368 -4.19 -5.57 -17.79
CA ALA A 368 -3.43 -5.79 -19.02
C ALA A 368 -4.30 -6.26 -20.20
N LEU A 369 -5.33 -7.06 -19.92
CA LEU A 369 -6.24 -7.59 -20.94
C LEU A 369 -7.15 -6.47 -21.49
N ARG A 370 -7.64 -5.54 -20.64
CA ARG A 370 -8.36 -4.34 -21.10
C ARG A 370 -7.49 -3.45 -21.99
N ALA A 371 -6.23 -3.24 -21.61
CA ALA A 371 -5.27 -2.50 -22.44
C ALA A 371 -5.03 -3.20 -23.79
N ALA A 372 -4.92 -4.54 -23.78
CA ALA A 372 -4.77 -5.33 -25.00
C ALA A 372 -5.98 -5.22 -25.92
N VAL A 373 -7.20 -5.26 -25.37
CA VAL A 373 -8.45 -5.06 -26.13
C VAL A 373 -8.50 -3.65 -26.72
N LYS A 374 -8.18 -2.61 -25.95
CA LYS A 374 -8.13 -1.23 -26.45
C LYS A 374 -7.15 -1.07 -27.62
N ALA A 375 -5.97 -1.67 -27.51
CA ALA A 375 -4.99 -1.64 -28.59
C ALA A 375 -5.44 -2.42 -29.83
N ALA A 376 -5.94 -3.64 -29.64
CA ALA A 376 -6.40 -4.51 -30.72
C ALA A 376 -7.65 -3.97 -31.44
N ALA A 377 -8.57 -3.35 -30.71
CA ALA A 377 -9.76 -2.70 -31.26
C ALA A 377 -9.41 -1.54 -32.21
N ASP A 378 -8.27 -0.87 -31.97
CA ASP A 378 -7.75 0.19 -32.82
C ASP A 378 -6.82 -0.35 -33.94
N GLY A 379 -6.83 -1.66 -34.19
CA GLY A 379 -6.05 -2.32 -35.24
C GLY A 379 -4.55 -2.43 -34.94
N LYS A 380 -4.11 -2.16 -33.70
CA LYS A 380 -2.74 -2.39 -33.25
C LYS A 380 -2.55 -3.80 -32.71
N GLN A 381 -1.40 -4.38 -32.97
CA GLN A 381 -1.05 -5.69 -32.46
C GLN A 381 -0.47 -5.62 -31.05
N VAL A 382 -0.63 -6.70 -30.30
CA VAL A 382 -0.23 -6.82 -28.89
C VAL A 382 0.67 -8.03 -28.69
N LEU A 383 1.76 -7.85 -27.94
CA LEU A 383 2.59 -8.96 -27.45
C LEU A 383 2.37 -9.16 -25.95
N ILE A 384 2.09 -10.41 -25.53
CA ILE A 384 2.05 -10.80 -24.12
C ILE A 384 3.23 -11.73 -23.85
N LEU A 385 4.21 -11.24 -23.08
CA LEU A 385 5.40 -11.98 -22.69
C LEU A 385 5.25 -12.60 -21.30
N ALA A 386 5.43 -13.91 -21.25
CA ALA A 386 5.52 -14.68 -20.00
C ALA A 386 6.90 -15.36 -19.85
N PRO A 387 7.41 -15.57 -18.62
CA PRO A 387 8.72 -16.16 -18.40
C PRO A 387 8.76 -17.68 -18.67
N THR A 388 7.64 -18.38 -18.49
CA THR A 388 7.55 -19.85 -18.60
C THR A 388 6.49 -20.28 -19.61
N THR A 389 6.63 -21.48 -20.18
CA THR A 389 5.65 -22.07 -21.11
C THR A 389 4.28 -22.20 -20.45
N ILE A 390 4.24 -22.59 -19.17
CA ILE A 390 3.01 -22.77 -18.40
C ILE A 390 2.28 -21.43 -18.23
N LEU A 391 2.97 -20.37 -17.85
CA LEU A 391 2.34 -19.06 -17.68
C LEU A 391 1.88 -18.48 -19.03
N ALA A 392 2.64 -18.71 -20.11
CA ALA A 392 2.19 -18.35 -21.47
C ALA A 392 0.89 -19.08 -21.84
N GLN A 393 0.77 -20.37 -21.53
CA GLN A 393 -0.44 -21.15 -21.75
C GLN A 393 -1.63 -20.66 -20.91
N GLN A 394 -1.40 -20.25 -19.66
CA GLN A 394 -2.43 -19.70 -18.77
C GLN A 394 -2.95 -18.35 -19.29
N HIS A 395 -2.06 -17.47 -19.72
CA HIS A 395 -2.44 -16.21 -20.37
C HIS A 395 -3.20 -16.48 -21.66
N TYR A 396 -2.71 -17.38 -22.52
CA TYR A 396 -3.41 -17.74 -23.75
C TYR A 396 -4.83 -18.28 -23.48
N ALA A 397 -4.99 -19.19 -22.51
CA ALA A 397 -6.30 -19.73 -22.16
C ALA A 397 -7.26 -18.63 -21.68
N THR A 398 -6.80 -17.76 -20.77
CA THR A 398 -7.60 -16.63 -20.27
C THR A 398 -8.00 -15.68 -21.39
N PHE A 399 -7.05 -15.29 -22.25
CA PHE A 399 -7.32 -14.38 -23.36
C PHE A 399 -8.24 -15.02 -24.39
N ALA A 400 -8.02 -16.27 -24.78
CA ALA A 400 -8.86 -16.98 -25.74
C ALA A 400 -10.30 -17.18 -25.24
N GLU A 401 -10.49 -17.37 -23.93
CA GLU A 401 -11.81 -17.44 -23.32
C GLU A 401 -12.51 -16.07 -23.28
N ARG A 402 -11.83 -15.04 -22.77
CA ARG A 402 -12.37 -13.68 -22.60
C ARG A 402 -12.64 -12.98 -23.94
N LEU A 403 -11.90 -13.33 -24.99
CA LEU A 403 -12.00 -12.71 -26.33
C LEU A 403 -12.84 -13.53 -27.32
N ARG A 404 -13.44 -14.66 -26.89
CA ARG A 404 -14.14 -15.61 -27.78
C ARG A 404 -15.24 -14.97 -28.63
N ASP A 405 -16.00 -14.04 -28.04
CA ASP A 405 -17.15 -13.40 -28.69
C ASP A 405 -16.78 -12.11 -29.43
N LEU A 406 -15.50 -11.76 -29.49
CA LEU A 406 -15.01 -10.55 -30.13
C LEU A 406 -14.35 -10.88 -31.47
N PRO A 407 -14.37 -9.96 -32.44
CA PRO A 407 -13.73 -10.15 -33.75
C PRO A 407 -12.19 -9.96 -33.66
N LEU A 408 -11.56 -10.50 -32.62
CA LEU A 408 -10.12 -10.39 -32.36
C LEU A 408 -9.49 -11.79 -32.33
N THR A 409 -8.35 -11.94 -33.00
CA THR A 409 -7.63 -13.22 -33.10
C THR A 409 -6.49 -13.27 -32.10
N VAL A 410 -6.54 -14.28 -31.22
CA VAL A 410 -5.50 -14.56 -30.21
C VAL A 410 -4.77 -15.84 -30.58
N ASP A 411 -3.45 -15.82 -30.53
CA ASP A 411 -2.66 -17.03 -30.73
C ASP A 411 -1.44 -17.10 -29.80
N GLN A 412 -0.78 -18.26 -29.73
CA GLN A 412 0.39 -18.47 -28.88
C GLN A 412 1.59 -19.09 -29.56
N VAL A 413 2.78 -18.72 -29.09
CA VAL A 413 4.06 -19.33 -29.44
C VAL A 413 4.75 -19.80 -28.16
N SER A 414 4.72 -21.11 -27.96
CA SER A 414 5.27 -21.79 -26.78
C SER A 414 5.86 -23.14 -27.16
N ARG A 415 6.56 -23.79 -26.23
CA ARG A 415 7.13 -25.14 -26.43
C ARG A 415 6.07 -26.23 -26.66
N PHE A 416 4.82 -26.00 -26.27
CA PHE A 416 3.72 -26.93 -26.51
C PHE A 416 3.25 -27.00 -27.96
N ARG A 417 3.71 -26.08 -28.83
CA ARG A 417 3.45 -26.13 -30.26
C ARG A 417 4.67 -26.61 -31.02
N ASN A 418 4.43 -27.42 -32.05
CA ASN A 418 5.51 -27.92 -32.88
C ASN A 418 6.12 -26.79 -33.74
N ALA A 419 7.31 -27.02 -34.29
CA ALA A 419 8.04 -25.99 -35.03
C ALA A 419 7.32 -25.52 -36.32
N ALA A 420 6.46 -26.34 -36.92
CA ALA A 420 5.69 -25.95 -38.10
C ALA A 420 4.57 -24.97 -37.72
N GLU A 421 3.80 -25.30 -36.69
CA GLU A 421 2.75 -24.44 -36.12
C GLU A 421 3.32 -23.10 -35.68
N GLN A 422 4.44 -23.09 -34.93
CA GLN A 422 5.05 -21.83 -34.49
C GLN A 422 5.41 -20.92 -35.67
N ARG A 423 5.94 -21.47 -36.77
CA ARG A 423 6.29 -20.68 -37.96
C ARG A 423 5.05 -20.12 -38.65
N GLU A 424 3.96 -20.87 -38.68
CA GLU A 424 2.69 -20.43 -39.24
C GLU A 424 2.09 -19.28 -38.44
N VAL A 425 2.07 -19.39 -37.10
CA VAL A 425 1.60 -18.34 -36.21
C VAL A 425 2.43 -17.07 -36.34
N VAL A 426 3.77 -17.18 -36.34
CA VAL A 426 4.66 -16.03 -36.51
C VAL A 426 4.44 -15.36 -37.87
N LYS A 427 4.23 -16.15 -38.94
CA LYS A 427 3.89 -15.62 -40.26
C LYS A 427 2.56 -14.88 -40.23
N ALA A 428 1.51 -15.45 -39.64
CA ALA A 428 0.20 -14.83 -39.52
C ALA A 428 0.25 -13.52 -38.71
N PHE A 429 1.03 -13.49 -37.63
CA PHE A 429 1.26 -12.28 -36.83
C PHE A 429 1.99 -11.20 -37.64
N ASN A 430 3.05 -11.54 -38.37
CA ASN A 430 3.74 -10.57 -39.23
C ASN A 430 2.89 -10.08 -40.41
N GLU A 431 1.88 -10.85 -40.84
CA GLU A 431 0.90 -10.44 -41.85
C GLU A 431 -0.25 -9.60 -41.27
N GLY A 432 -0.35 -9.47 -39.94
CA GLY A 432 -1.41 -8.75 -39.24
C GLY A 432 -2.74 -9.52 -39.15
N LYS A 433 -2.70 -10.86 -39.21
CA LYS A 433 -3.87 -11.74 -39.06
C LYS A 433 -4.11 -12.19 -37.60
N VAL A 434 -3.12 -11.98 -36.73
CA VAL A 434 -3.19 -12.27 -35.29
C VAL A 434 -3.04 -10.95 -34.57
N ASP A 435 -4.04 -10.57 -33.78
CA ASP A 435 -4.08 -9.28 -33.06
C ASP A 435 -3.30 -9.37 -31.75
N VAL A 436 -3.44 -10.48 -31.02
CA VAL A 436 -2.75 -10.71 -29.75
C VAL A 436 -1.91 -11.98 -29.83
N LEU A 437 -0.60 -11.84 -29.63
CA LEU A 437 0.34 -12.97 -29.61
C LEU A 437 0.90 -13.18 -28.20
N VAL A 438 0.56 -14.31 -27.60
CA VAL A 438 1.05 -14.73 -26.28
C VAL A 438 2.26 -15.65 -26.44
N GLY A 439 3.31 -15.48 -25.63
CA GLY A 439 4.43 -16.40 -25.72
C GLY A 439 5.54 -16.18 -24.72
N THR A 440 6.51 -17.08 -24.79
CA THR A 440 7.73 -16.98 -23.99
C THR A 440 8.75 -16.06 -24.66
N HIS A 441 9.99 -16.05 -24.17
CA HIS A 441 11.12 -15.36 -24.81
C HIS A 441 11.30 -15.65 -26.33
N ARG A 442 10.69 -16.70 -26.87
CA ARG A 442 10.64 -17.01 -28.30
C ARG A 442 10.05 -15.87 -29.14
N ILE A 443 9.09 -15.11 -28.61
CA ILE A 443 8.45 -13.99 -29.34
C ILE A 443 9.33 -12.73 -29.38
N LEU A 444 10.47 -12.71 -28.68
CA LEU A 444 11.52 -11.69 -28.83
C LEU A 444 12.54 -12.04 -29.93
N GLY A 445 12.28 -13.10 -30.70
CA GLY A 445 13.07 -13.48 -31.86
C GLY A 445 13.04 -12.39 -32.93
N ARG A 446 14.13 -12.25 -33.71
CA ARG A 446 14.20 -11.25 -34.79
C ARG A 446 13.19 -11.50 -35.92
N ASP A 447 12.66 -12.70 -36.01
CA ASP A 447 11.64 -13.12 -36.96
C ASP A 447 10.22 -12.70 -36.58
N VAL A 448 10.00 -12.21 -35.35
CA VAL A 448 8.72 -11.71 -34.85
C VAL A 448 8.76 -10.18 -34.84
N ALA A 449 8.30 -9.57 -35.93
CA ALA A 449 8.30 -8.11 -36.09
C ALA A 449 6.93 -7.50 -35.75
N GLY A 450 5.85 -8.21 -36.08
CA GLY A 450 4.50 -7.63 -36.15
C GLY A 450 4.38 -6.66 -37.33
N LYS A 451 3.17 -6.54 -37.88
CA LYS A 451 2.81 -5.56 -38.91
C LYS A 451 2.70 -4.15 -38.32
N ASP A 452 2.00 -4.02 -37.19
CA ASP A 452 1.77 -2.73 -36.51
C ASP A 452 1.62 -2.92 -35.00
N LEU A 453 2.76 -3.09 -34.31
CA LEU A 453 2.81 -3.35 -32.87
C LEU A 453 2.53 -2.08 -32.05
N GLY A 454 1.49 -2.10 -31.22
CA GLY A 454 1.09 -0.95 -30.38
C GLY A 454 1.25 -1.14 -28.87
N LEU A 455 1.24 -2.38 -28.37
CA LEU A 455 1.35 -2.65 -26.93
C LEU A 455 2.20 -3.90 -26.65
N ILE A 456 3.02 -3.82 -25.60
CA ILE A 456 3.73 -4.98 -25.03
C ILE A 456 3.38 -5.11 -23.55
N VAL A 457 2.86 -6.27 -23.17
CA VAL A 457 2.66 -6.66 -21.78
C VAL A 457 3.76 -7.64 -21.38
N VAL A 458 4.46 -7.37 -20.29
CA VAL A 458 5.52 -8.22 -19.74
C VAL A 458 5.13 -8.65 -18.33
N ASP A 459 4.91 -9.95 -18.14
CA ASP A 459 4.63 -10.52 -16.83
C ASP A 459 5.92 -11.01 -16.15
N GLU A 460 6.10 -10.70 -14.87
CA GLU A 460 7.26 -11.07 -14.05
C GLU A 460 8.62 -10.74 -14.72
N GLU A 461 8.81 -9.48 -15.13
CA GLU A 461 10.00 -8.96 -15.86
C GLU A 461 11.35 -9.38 -15.22
N GLN A 462 11.40 -9.57 -13.89
CA GLN A 462 12.60 -9.98 -13.17
C GLN A 462 13.18 -11.33 -13.63
N ARG A 463 12.34 -12.26 -14.11
CA ARG A 463 12.75 -13.62 -14.51
C ARG A 463 13.44 -13.67 -15.87
N PHE A 464 13.42 -12.59 -16.65
CA PHE A 464 14.09 -12.53 -17.94
C PHE A 464 15.59 -12.28 -17.80
N GLY A 465 16.38 -12.99 -18.61
CA GLY A 465 17.82 -12.86 -18.71
C GLY A 465 18.27 -11.57 -19.41
N VAL A 466 19.57 -11.28 -19.33
CA VAL A 466 20.17 -10.01 -19.79
C VAL A 466 19.89 -9.71 -21.26
N LYS A 467 20.05 -10.71 -22.14
CA LYS A 467 19.82 -10.57 -23.60
C LYS A 467 18.37 -10.24 -23.94
N GLN A 468 17.42 -10.83 -23.21
CA GLN A 468 15.98 -10.58 -23.40
C GLN A 468 15.63 -9.15 -22.95
N LYS A 469 16.19 -8.70 -21.81
CA LYS A 469 16.03 -7.33 -21.30
C LYS A 469 16.63 -6.27 -22.24
N GLU A 470 17.72 -6.57 -22.95
CA GLU A 470 18.27 -5.65 -23.96
C GLU A 470 17.33 -5.51 -25.18
N ASN A 471 16.79 -6.62 -25.68
CA ASN A 471 15.82 -6.60 -26.77
C ASN A 471 14.54 -5.84 -26.36
N LEU A 472 14.03 -6.08 -25.15
CA LEU A 472 12.90 -5.34 -24.59
C LEU A 472 13.19 -3.85 -24.51
N ARG A 473 14.37 -3.43 -24.04
CA ARG A 473 14.76 -2.01 -24.00
C ARG A 473 14.63 -1.32 -25.36
N ARG A 474 14.99 -2.00 -26.46
CA ARG A 474 14.86 -1.42 -27.82
C ARG A 474 13.40 -1.25 -28.24
N LEU A 475 12.53 -2.19 -27.88
CA LEU A 475 11.09 -2.13 -28.16
C LEU A 475 10.38 -1.10 -27.29
N LYS A 476 10.76 -1.00 -26.00
CA LYS A 476 10.23 -0.04 -25.03
C LYS A 476 10.35 1.42 -25.52
N LEU A 477 11.34 1.74 -26.37
CA LEU A 477 11.53 3.09 -26.90
C LEU A 477 10.46 3.57 -27.91
N ARG A 478 9.62 2.67 -28.43
CA ARG A 478 8.68 2.98 -29.52
C ARG A 478 7.23 2.59 -29.24
N VAL A 479 7.03 1.68 -28.30
CA VAL A 479 5.75 1.01 -28.06
C VAL A 479 5.37 1.16 -26.60
N ASP A 480 4.07 1.25 -26.34
CA ASP A 480 3.52 1.27 -25.00
C ASP A 480 3.81 -0.05 -24.29
N VAL A 481 4.20 0.04 -23.02
CA VAL A 481 4.62 -1.12 -22.24
C VAL A 481 3.93 -1.14 -20.89
N ILE A 482 3.35 -2.30 -20.57
CA ILE A 482 2.86 -2.65 -19.24
C ILE A 482 3.77 -3.75 -18.70
N ALA A 483 4.40 -3.49 -17.56
CA ALA A 483 5.06 -4.54 -16.78
C ALA A 483 4.13 -4.94 -15.63
N MET A 484 4.01 -6.24 -15.33
CA MET A 484 3.24 -6.74 -14.19
C MET A 484 4.17 -7.46 -13.22
N SER A 485 3.99 -7.23 -11.92
CA SER A 485 4.71 -8.00 -10.90
C SER A 485 3.92 -8.13 -9.60
N ALA A 486 4.12 -9.26 -8.91
CA ALA A 486 3.60 -9.47 -7.55
C ALA A 486 4.34 -8.63 -6.49
N THR A 487 5.63 -8.37 -6.72
CA THR A 487 6.49 -7.62 -5.79
C THR A 487 7.33 -6.65 -6.60
N PRO A 488 7.24 -5.32 -6.40
CA PRO A 488 8.07 -4.39 -7.15
C PRO A 488 9.56 -4.70 -6.94
N ILE A 489 10.31 -4.75 -8.03
CA ILE A 489 11.76 -4.97 -8.00
C ILE A 489 12.39 -3.74 -7.31
N PRO A 490 13.32 -3.90 -6.35
CA PRO A 490 13.83 -2.77 -5.58
C PRO A 490 14.40 -1.60 -6.41
N ARG A 491 15.12 -1.88 -7.52
CA ARG A 491 15.58 -0.83 -8.45
C ARG A 491 14.44 -0.14 -9.19
N THR A 492 13.39 -0.87 -9.52
CA THR A 492 12.19 -0.32 -10.16
C THR A 492 11.36 0.50 -9.18
N LEU A 493 11.31 0.06 -7.91
CA LEU A 493 10.71 0.79 -6.82
C LEU A 493 11.44 2.12 -6.58
N GLN A 494 12.77 2.10 -6.54
CA GLN A 494 13.61 3.31 -6.46
C GLN A 494 13.33 4.30 -7.60
N MET A 495 13.21 3.83 -8.84
CA MET A 495 12.90 4.69 -9.99
C MET A 495 11.51 5.31 -9.90
N SER A 496 10.55 4.59 -9.33
CA SER A 496 9.20 5.13 -9.11
C SER A 496 9.16 6.11 -7.95
N LEU A 497 9.88 5.84 -6.86
CA LEU A 497 10.05 6.78 -5.75
C LEU A 497 10.70 8.09 -6.23
N ALA A 498 11.67 7.99 -7.15
CA ALA A 498 12.26 9.13 -7.84
C ALA A 498 11.35 9.81 -8.87
N GLY A 499 10.09 9.39 -9.03
CA GLY A 499 9.13 9.97 -9.98
C GLY A 499 9.44 9.70 -11.45
N LEU A 500 10.43 8.85 -11.74
CA LEU A 500 10.87 8.57 -13.11
C LEU A 500 10.00 7.51 -13.79
N ARG A 501 9.36 6.61 -13.03
CA ARG A 501 8.49 5.54 -13.57
C ARG A 501 7.12 5.53 -12.89
N ASP A 502 6.07 5.52 -13.69
CA ASP A 502 4.70 5.41 -13.21
C ASP A 502 4.41 4.00 -12.68
N ILE A 503 3.91 3.92 -11.44
CA ILE A 503 3.44 2.69 -10.81
C ILE A 503 1.95 2.82 -10.49
N SER A 504 1.20 1.78 -10.82
CA SER A 504 -0.15 1.56 -10.29
C SER A 504 -0.09 0.40 -9.30
N THR A 505 -0.58 0.62 -8.08
CA THR A 505 -0.64 -0.39 -7.02
C THR A 505 -2.08 -0.90 -6.88
N ILE A 506 -2.24 -2.21 -6.76
CA ILE A 506 -3.51 -2.88 -6.48
C ILE A 506 -3.34 -3.62 -5.15
N GLU A 507 -3.91 -3.09 -4.08
CA GLU A 507 -3.78 -3.59 -2.71
C GLU A 507 -5.07 -4.28 -2.24
N THR A 508 -6.21 -3.91 -2.81
CA THR A 508 -7.51 -4.46 -2.47
C THR A 508 -7.73 -5.80 -3.18
N ALA A 509 -7.93 -6.86 -2.40
CA ALA A 509 -8.27 -8.17 -2.93
C ALA A 509 -9.68 -8.20 -3.55
N PRO A 510 -9.91 -9.00 -4.61
CA PRO A 510 -11.24 -9.26 -5.14
C PRO A 510 -12.15 -9.96 -4.13
N GLU A 511 -13.46 -9.79 -4.31
CA GLU A 511 -14.50 -10.35 -3.44
C GLU A 511 -14.43 -11.89 -3.35
N GLY A 512 -14.56 -12.42 -2.14
CA GLY A 512 -14.52 -13.87 -1.86
C GLY A 512 -13.12 -14.46 -1.66
N ARG A 513 -12.04 -13.69 -1.82
CA ARG A 513 -10.68 -14.16 -1.51
C ARG A 513 -10.36 -14.03 -0.03
N ARG A 514 -9.93 -15.14 0.59
CA ARG A 514 -9.51 -15.18 1.99
C ARG A 514 -7.97 -15.10 2.11
N PRO A 515 -7.41 -14.43 3.13
CA PRO A 515 -5.97 -14.40 3.35
C PRO A 515 -5.42 -15.80 3.63
N VAL A 516 -4.20 -16.05 3.16
CA VAL A 516 -3.49 -17.31 3.44
C VAL A 516 -3.00 -17.28 4.87
N LYS A 517 -3.47 -18.22 5.68
CA LYS A 517 -3.01 -18.32 7.06
C LYS A 517 -1.60 -18.92 7.10
N THR A 518 -0.68 -18.19 7.73
CA THR A 518 0.74 -18.55 7.74
C THR A 518 1.14 -19.01 9.14
N TYR A 519 1.73 -20.19 9.23
CA TYR A 519 2.28 -20.78 10.45
C TYR A 519 3.78 -20.81 10.33
N VAL A 520 4.48 -20.39 11.38
CA VAL A 520 5.95 -20.41 11.42
C VAL A 520 6.36 -21.20 12.66
N GLY A 521 7.11 -22.27 12.47
CA GLY A 521 7.43 -23.18 13.57
C GLY A 521 8.49 -24.21 13.22
N GLU A 522 8.83 -25.03 14.21
CA GLU A 522 9.75 -26.15 14.02
C GLU A 522 9.14 -27.23 13.14
N TYR A 523 9.99 -27.97 12.43
CA TYR A 523 9.56 -29.10 11.61
C TYR A 523 9.07 -30.24 12.52
N ASP A 524 7.78 -30.55 12.42
CA ASP A 524 7.15 -31.70 13.06
C ASP A 524 6.45 -32.56 11.99
N GLU A 525 6.78 -33.86 11.97
CA GLU A 525 6.17 -34.82 11.05
C GLU A 525 4.67 -35.00 11.28
N GLN A 526 4.19 -34.89 12.53
CA GLN A 526 2.76 -34.97 12.84
C GLN A 526 2.00 -33.78 12.26
N LEU A 527 2.54 -32.57 12.44
CA LEU A 527 1.99 -31.35 11.84
C LEU A 527 1.92 -31.44 10.32
N VAL A 528 3.00 -31.88 9.67
CA VAL A 528 3.05 -32.08 8.21
C VAL A 528 1.99 -33.09 7.76
N ARG A 529 1.86 -34.22 8.47
CA ARG A 529 0.87 -35.25 8.15
C ARG A 529 -0.57 -34.73 8.29
N GLN A 530 -0.87 -34.00 9.36
CA GLN A 530 -2.19 -33.41 9.59
C GLN A 530 -2.51 -32.37 8.51
N ALA A 531 -1.56 -31.50 8.17
CA ALA A 531 -1.73 -30.49 7.13
C ALA A 531 -2.06 -31.09 5.76
N LEU A 532 -1.32 -32.14 5.35
CA LEU A 532 -1.54 -32.84 4.07
C LEU A 532 -2.89 -33.58 4.03
N ARG A 533 -3.25 -34.27 5.12
CA ARG A 533 -4.52 -35.00 5.21
C ARG A 533 -5.71 -34.06 5.16
N ARG A 534 -5.67 -32.97 5.92
CA ARG A 534 -6.73 -31.95 5.91
C ARG A 534 -6.99 -31.42 4.50
N GLU A 535 -5.95 -31.17 3.72
CA GLU A 535 -6.11 -30.70 2.34
C GLU A 535 -6.79 -31.74 1.44
N LYS A 536 -6.40 -33.01 1.60
CA LYS A 536 -6.99 -34.11 0.82
C LYS A 536 -8.43 -34.38 1.22
N ASP A 537 -8.77 -34.32 2.50
CA ASP A 537 -10.13 -34.56 2.99
C ASP A 537 -11.13 -33.54 2.42
N ARG A 538 -10.67 -32.32 2.08
CA ARG A 538 -11.45 -31.31 1.34
C ARG A 538 -11.32 -31.38 -0.19
N GLY A 539 -10.67 -32.41 -0.73
CA GLY A 539 -10.51 -32.62 -2.17
C GLY A 539 -9.56 -31.65 -2.87
N GLY A 540 -8.66 -31.00 -2.12
CA GLY A 540 -7.64 -30.10 -2.66
C GLY A 540 -6.27 -30.75 -2.82
N GLN A 541 -5.30 -29.96 -3.30
CA GLN A 541 -3.92 -30.38 -3.54
C GLN A 541 -2.94 -29.60 -2.66
N SER A 542 -1.78 -30.20 -2.37
CA SER A 542 -0.74 -29.58 -1.54
C SER A 542 0.58 -29.39 -2.28
N PHE A 543 1.29 -28.31 -1.99
CA PHE A 543 2.70 -28.15 -2.32
C PHE A 543 3.56 -28.52 -1.12
N PHE A 544 4.56 -29.38 -1.32
CA PHE A 544 5.64 -29.58 -0.38
C PHE A 544 6.95 -29.10 -1.00
N LEU A 545 7.47 -27.97 -0.51
CA LEU A 545 8.67 -27.37 -1.03
C LEU A 545 9.89 -27.87 -0.27
N HIS A 546 10.84 -28.45 -0.99
CA HIS A 546 12.14 -28.90 -0.48
C HIS A 546 13.25 -28.43 -1.43
N ASN A 547 14.08 -27.48 -0.99
CA ASN A 547 15.01 -26.76 -1.87
C ASN A 547 16.38 -27.43 -2.05
N ARG A 548 16.41 -28.75 -2.21
CA ARG A 548 17.65 -29.51 -2.42
C ARG A 548 17.37 -30.71 -3.32
N VAL A 549 17.94 -30.70 -4.52
CA VAL A 549 17.67 -31.72 -5.55
C VAL A 549 18.26 -33.07 -5.15
N GLU A 550 19.39 -33.08 -4.47
CA GLU A 550 20.07 -34.31 -4.06
C GLU A 550 19.23 -35.17 -3.09
N THR A 551 18.36 -34.53 -2.29
CA THR A 551 17.58 -35.17 -1.23
C THR A 551 16.07 -35.11 -1.46
N ILE A 552 15.62 -34.61 -2.62
CA ILE A 552 14.19 -34.43 -2.91
C ILE A 552 13.46 -35.77 -3.06
N ASP A 553 14.08 -36.77 -3.71
CA ASP A 553 13.49 -38.09 -3.89
C ASP A 553 13.39 -38.86 -2.56
N GLU A 554 14.39 -38.73 -1.69
CA GLU A 554 14.39 -39.28 -0.34
C GLU A 554 13.27 -38.63 0.50
N THR A 555 13.12 -37.31 0.40
CA THR A 555 12.05 -36.57 1.09
C THR A 555 10.67 -37.00 0.59
N ALA A 556 10.49 -37.17 -0.72
CA ALA A 556 9.25 -37.66 -1.30
C ALA A 556 8.94 -39.10 -0.84
N ALA A 557 9.94 -39.97 -0.74
CA ALA A 557 9.77 -41.32 -0.18
C ALA A 557 9.37 -41.29 1.30
N ARG A 558 9.95 -40.40 2.11
CA ARG A 558 9.56 -40.19 3.51
C ARG A 558 8.11 -39.74 3.63
N LEU A 559 7.69 -38.76 2.82
CA LEU A 559 6.31 -38.26 2.81
C LEU A 559 5.29 -39.32 2.39
N ARG A 560 5.63 -40.17 1.40
CA ARG A 560 4.82 -41.35 1.04
C ARG A 560 4.68 -42.33 2.21
N GLY A 561 5.72 -42.51 3.02
CA GLY A 561 5.65 -43.32 4.23
C GLY A 561 4.74 -42.73 5.31
N LEU A 562 4.76 -41.39 5.46
CA LEU A 562 3.91 -40.64 6.39
C LEU A 562 2.43 -40.65 6.00
N CYS A 563 2.14 -40.54 4.70
CA CYS A 563 0.78 -40.48 4.14
C CYS A 563 0.61 -41.51 3.00
N PRO A 564 0.51 -42.82 3.30
CA PRO A 564 0.49 -43.88 2.29
C PRO A 564 -0.77 -43.89 1.42
N ASP A 565 -1.83 -43.21 1.87
CA ASP A 565 -3.08 -43.08 1.14
C ASP A 565 -3.04 -41.98 0.06
N MET A 566 -1.98 -41.17 -0.01
CA MET A 566 -1.86 -40.01 -0.91
C MET A 566 -0.94 -40.27 -2.12
N THR A 567 -1.19 -39.60 -3.23
CA THR A 567 -0.36 -39.65 -4.45
C THR A 567 0.61 -38.47 -4.49
N PHE A 568 1.87 -38.73 -4.88
CA PHE A 568 2.96 -37.74 -4.84
C PHE A 568 3.71 -37.68 -6.16
N GLU A 569 3.84 -36.47 -6.71
CA GLU A 569 4.71 -36.14 -7.85
C GLU A 569 5.94 -35.36 -7.39
N VAL A 570 7.05 -35.51 -8.11
CA VAL A 570 8.31 -34.78 -7.84
C VAL A 570 8.64 -33.91 -9.04
N ALA A 571 8.98 -32.65 -8.80
CA ALA A 571 9.37 -31.72 -9.86
C ALA A 571 10.51 -30.78 -9.40
N HIS A 572 11.60 -30.72 -10.16
CA HIS A 572 12.75 -29.87 -9.82
C HIS A 572 13.47 -29.30 -11.05
N GLY A 573 14.22 -28.22 -10.87
CA GLY A 573 14.84 -27.46 -11.97
C GLY A 573 15.96 -28.19 -12.76
N GLN A 574 16.53 -29.27 -12.23
CA GLN A 574 17.49 -30.11 -12.99
C GLN A 574 16.82 -31.09 -13.97
N MET A 575 15.50 -31.24 -13.94
CA MET A 575 14.78 -32.04 -14.93
C MET A 575 14.91 -31.38 -16.31
N SER A 576 14.84 -32.19 -17.37
CA SER A 576 14.68 -31.59 -18.70
C SER A 576 13.37 -30.79 -18.77
N ASP A 577 13.35 -29.74 -19.58
CA ASP A 577 12.18 -28.89 -19.75
C ASP A 577 10.90 -29.70 -20.05
N GLN A 578 11.01 -30.75 -20.87
CA GLN A 578 9.91 -31.64 -21.21
C GLN A 578 9.42 -32.44 -20.00
N GLN A 579 10.33 -33.02 -19.22
CA GLN A 579 9.96 -33.78 -18.02
C GLN A 579 9.28 -32.87 -16.99
N LEU A 580 9.85 -31.68 -16.75
CA LEU A 580 9.26 -30.73 -15.82
C LEU A 580 7.83 -30.35 -16.25
N GLU A 581 7.64 -30.04 -17.53
CA GLU A 581 6.32 -29.74 -18.09
C GLU A 581 5.34 -30.93 -17.92
N ASP A 582 5.77 -32.16 -18.20
CA ASP A 582 4.93 -33.35 -18.07
C ASP A 582 4.48 -33.61 -16.62
N HIS A 583 5.40 -33.52 -15.65
CA HIS A 583 5.09 -33.68 -14.22
C HIS A 583 4.14 -32.60 -13.72
N MET A 584 4.38 -31.34 -14.11
CA MET A 584 3.50 -30.22 -13.77
C MET A 584 2.10 -30.39 -14.36
N MET A 585 1.98 -30.88 -15.59
CA MET A 585 0.70 -31.12 -16.25
C MET A 585 -0.11 -32.23 -15.57
N ARG A 586 0.54 -33.29 -15.06
CA ARG A 586 -0.13 -34.33 -14.26
C ARG A 586 -0.69 -33.74 -12.96
N PHE A 587 0.11 -32.93 -12.27
CA PHE A 587 -0.37 -32.24 -11.06
C PHE A 587 -1.53 -31.28 -11.35
N LEU A 588 -1.45 -30.48 -12.42
CA LEU A 588 -2.54 -29.59 -12.86
C LEU A 588 -3.85 -30.31 -13.21
N LYS A 589 -3.79 -31.58 -13.67
CA LYS A 589 -4.96 -32.39 -13.98
C LYS A 589 -5.63 -33.03 -12.75
N GLY A 590 -4.97 -32.96 -11.59
CA GLY A 590 -5.42 -33.64 -10.38
C GLY A 590 -4.93 -35.10 -10.27
N ASP A 591 -3.92 -35.51 -11.06
CA ASP A 591 -3.40 -36.88 -11.02
C ASP A 591 -2.54 -37.16 -9.76
N ALA A 592 -2.17 -36.11 -9.02
CA ALA A 592 -1.40 -36.19 -7.77
C ALA A 592 -1.97 -35.26 -6.68
N ASP A 593 -2.04 -35.76 -5.44
CA ASP A 593 -2.48 -34.98 -4.27
C ASP A 593 -1.41 -33.98 -3.81
N VAL A 594 -0.13 -34.36 -3.89
CA VAL A 594 1.00 -33.55 -3.42
C VAL A 594 2.07 -33.41 -4.50
N LEU A 595 2.49 -32.16 -4.76
CA LEU A 595 3.68 -31.87 -5.54
C LEU A 595 4.86 -31.58 -4.62
N VAL A 596 5.85 -32.47 -4.61
CA VAL A 596 7.14 -32.26 -3.94
C VAL A 596 8.07 -31.53 -4.91
N SER A 597 8.40 -30.27 -4.62
CA SER A 597 9.16 -29.46 -5.56
C SER A 597 10.24 -28.59 -4.95
N THR A 598 11.19 -28.14 -5.76
CA THR A 598 12.06 -27.03 -5.38
C THR A 598 11.33 -25.68 -5.54
N SER A 599 12.06 -24.56 -5.53
CA SER A 599 11.51 -23.22 -5.80
C SER A 599 10.95 -23.01 -7.22
N ILE A 600 10.82 -24.07 -8.03
CA ILE A 600 10.19 -23.98 -9.37
C ILE A 600 8.75 -23.43 -9.32
N ILE A 601 8.02 -23.64 -8.22
CA ILE A 601 6.66 -23.11 -8.03
C ILE A 601 6.64 -21.57 -7.89
N GLU A 602 7.79 -20.95 -7.63
CA GLU A 602 7.97 -19.50 -7.64
C GLU A 602 7.67 -18.90 -9.04
N SER A 603 7.81 -19.70 -10.10
CA SER A 603 7.85 -19.27 -11.51
C SER A 603 6.49 -19.00 -12.20
N GLY A 604 5.43 -18.73 -11.42
CA GLY A 604 4.18 -18.19 -11.99
C GLY A 604 3.04 -19.20 -12.13
N ILE A 605 3.16 -20.40 -11.59
CA ILE A 605 2.15 -21.45 -11.78
C ILE A 605 0.92 -21.12 -10.90
N ASP A 606 -0.21 -20.84 -11.54
CA ASP A 606 -1.52 -20.79 -10.88
C ASP A 606 -2.16 -22.19 -10.83
N ILE A 607 -2.38 -22.72 -9.62
CA ILE A 607 -3.12 -23.97 -9.40
C ILE A 607 -4.23 -23.67 -8.39
N PRO A 608 -5.47 -23.38 -8.85
CA PRO A 608 -6.57 -23.00 -7.96
C PRO A 608 -6.94 -24.05 -6.91
N GLN A 609 -6.70 -25.33 -7.23
CA GLN A 609 -6.97 -26.46 -6.33
C GLN A 609 -5.89 -26.63 -5.25
N ALA A 610 -4.72 -25.99 -5.40
CA ALA A 610 -3.64 -26.09 -4.45
C ALA A 610 -3.80 -25.03 -3.34
N ASN A 611 -4.31 -25.45 -2.18
CA ASN A 611 -4.62 -24.54 -1.08
C ASN A 611 -3.73 -24.71 0.16
N THR A 612 -2.89 -25.74 0.21
CA THR A 612 -1.90 -25.92 1.28
C THR A 612 -0.47 -25.90 0.74
N LEU A 613 0.38 -25.09 1.36
CA LEU A 613 1.81 -25.00 1.10
C LEU A 613 2.57 -25.40 2.37
N ILE A 614 3.52 -26.31 2.24
CA ILE A 614 4.47 -26.67 3.29
C ILE A 614 5.86 -26.35 2.77
N VAL A 615 6.60 -25.47 3.44
CA VAL A 615 7.97 -25.10 3.10
C VAL A 615 8.91 -25.71 4.10
N ASP A 616 9.65 -26.74 3.68
CA ASP A 616 10.77 -27.27 4.42
C ASP A 616 11.96 -26.31 4.33
N ARG A 617 12.71 -26.16 5.43
CA ARG A 617 13.86 -25.27 5.56
C ARG A 617 13.55 -23.82 5.14
N SER A 618 12.46 -23.25 5.68
CA SER A 618 12.06 -21.87 5.40
C SER A 618 13.16 -20.85 5.78
N ASP A 619 14.07 -21.22 6.69
CA ASP A 619 15.27 -20.49 7.09
C ASP A 619 16.23 -20.17 5.93
N LEU A 620 16.19 -20.96 4.84
CA LEU A 620 17.08 -20.79 3.69
C LEU A 620 16.53 -19.86 2.59
N PHE A 621 15.29 -19.39 2.73
CA PHE A 621 14.63 -18.57 1.71
C PHE A 621 14.63 -17.08 2.02
N GLY A 622 14.74 -16.24 1.00
CA GLY A 622 14.53 -14.80 1.14
C GLY A 622 13.06 -14.41 1.35
N LEU A 623 12.81 -13.20 1.85
CA LEU A 623 11.46 -12.78 2.26
C LEU A 623 10.53 -12.70 1.06
N SER A 624 10.98 -12.03 0.00
CA SER A 624 10.21 -11.93 -1.25
C SER A 624 9.97 -13.29 -1.92
N GLN A 625 10.89 -14.25 -1.77
CA GLN A 625 10.68 -15.60 -2.31
C GLN A 625 9.59 -16.33 -1.55
N LEU A 626 9.66 -16.35 -0.21
CA LEU A 626 8.62 -16.96 0.62
C LEU A 626 7.26 -16.31 0.38
N TYR A 627 7.21 -14.98 0.23
CA TYR A 627 5.99 -14.27 -0.10
C TYR A 627 5.40 -14.68 -1.46
N GLN A 628 6.23 -14.74 -2.49
CA GLN A 628 5.80 -15.15 -3.84
C GLN A 628 5.30 -16.60 -3.85
N ILE A 629 5.97 -17.49 -3.14
CA ILE A 629 5.58 -18.90 -3.02
C ILE A 629 4.28 -19.02 -2.21
N ARG A 630 4.15 -18.30 -1.09
CA ARG A 630 2.91 -18.21 -0.29
C ARG A 630 1.74 -17.75 -1.14
N GLY A 631 1.94 -16.72 -1.97
CA GLY A 631 0.93 -16.20 -2.89
C GLY A 631 0.49 -17.17 -3.99
N ARG A 632 1.12 -18.36 -4.10
CA ARG A 632 0.68 -19.40 -5.04
C ARG A 632 -0.46 -20.26 -4.52
N VAL A 633 -0.71 -20.29 -3.21
CA VAL A 633 -1.81 -21.07 -2.60
C VAL A 633 -2.98 -20.18 -2.14
N GLY A 634 -4.16 -20.77 -1.95
CA GLY A 634 -5.34 -20.06 -1.45
C GLY A 634 -5.91 -19.06 -2.46
N ARG A 635 -6.00 -19.48 -3.72
CA ARG A 635 -6.55 -18.66 -4.81
C ARG A 635 -8.05 -18.85 -5.03
N GLY A 636 -8.63 -19.91 -4.45
CA GLY A 636 -10.06 -20.17 -4.46
C GLY A 636 -10.83 -19.41 -3.38
N ARG A 637 -12.09 -19.80 -3.18
CA ARG A 637 -12.92 -19.34 -2.05
C ARG A 637 -12.49 -19.97 -0.73
N ASP A 638 -11.88 -21.16 -0.81
CA ASP A 638 -11.37 -21.88 0.35
C ASP A 638 -10.15 -21.19 0.94
N ARG A 639 -10.07 -21.18 2.27
CA ARG A 639 -8.92 -20.60 2.98
C ARG A 639 -7.66 -21.42 2.67
N GLY A 640 -6.62 -20.72 2.23
CA GLY A 640 -5.29 -21.28 2.02
C GLY A 640 -4.46 -21.31 3.30
N TYR A 641 -3.53 -22.27 3.37
CA TYR A 641 -2.64 -22.46 4.51
C TYR A 641 -1.18 -22.57 4.08
N ALA A 642 -0.28 -21.89 4.78
CA ALA A 642 1.16 -21.92 4.52
C ALA A 642 1.93 -22.27 5.79
N TYR A 643 2.63 -23.39 5.80
CA TYR A 643 3.47 -23.87 6.91
C TYR A 643 4.93 -23.61 6.57
N LEU A 644 5.57 -22.70 7.30
CA LEU A 644 6.97 -22.31 7.12
C LEU A 644 7.81 -22.96 8.21
N LEU A 645 8.41 -24.10 7.88
CA LEU A 645 9.04 -24.98 8.87
C LEU A 645 10.56 -24.82 8.87
N TYR A 646 11.15 -24.79 10.05
CA TYR A 646 12.61 -24.75 10.26
C TYR A 646 13.09 -25.87 11.21
N PRO A 647 14.37 -26.28 11.18
CA PRO A 647 14.82 -27.47 11.93
C PRO A 647 14.75 -27.34 13.45
N SER A 648 15.15 -26.19 14.01
CA SER A 648 15.06 -25.88 15.44
C SER A 648 15.28 -24.38 15.66
N ALA A 649 14.72 -23.83 16.72
CA ALA A 649 14.89 -22.41 17.07
C ALA A 649 16.36 -22.04 17.35
N ALA A 650 17.15 -22.98 17.90
CA ALA A 650 18.58 -22.77 18.18
C ALA A 650 19.45 -22.65 16.93
N ALA A 651 18.99 -23.16 15.78
CA ALA A 651 19.71 -23.11 14.52
C ALA A 651 19.38 -21.87 13.66
N LEU A 652 18.38 -21.07 14.07
CA LEU A 652 17.99 -19.86 13.35
C LEU A 652 18.96 -18.71 13.62
N THR A 653 19.34 -18.01 12.55
CA THR A 653 19.96 -16.70 12.70
C THR A 653 18.91 -15.66 13.07
N GLU A 654 19.34 -14.58 13.72
CA GLU A 654 18.46 -13.45 14.07
C GLU A 654 17.76 -12.88 12.82
N ASP A 655 18.50 -12.73 11.71
CA ASP A 655 17.97 -12.32 10.41
C ASP A 655 16.88 -13.27 9.87
N ALA A 656 17.07 -14.59 10.00
CA ALA A 656 16.09 -15.57 9.54
C ALA A 656 14.83 -15.53 10.40
N MET A 657 14.98 -15.36 11.72
CA MET A 657 13.87 -15.21 12.65
C MET A 657 13.05 -13.95 12.34
N HIS A 658 13.69 -12.78 12.26
CA HIS A 658 13.00 -11.53 11.92
C HIS A 658 12.27 -11.61 10.57
N ARG A 659 12.89 -12.24 9.57
CA ARG A 659 12.28 -12.44 8.26
C ARG A 659 11.02 -13.32 8.33
N LEU A 660 11.08 -14.45 9.03
CA LEU A 660 9.96 -15.36 9.16
C LEU A 660 8.83 -14.76 9.98
N THR A 661 9.15 -14.06 11.07
CA THR A 661 8.16 -13.33 11.89
C THR A 661 7.50 -12.23 11.09
N ALA A 662 8.26 -11.41 10.35
CA ALA A 662 7.68 -10.38 9.49
C ALA A 662 6.68 -10.98 8.48
N LEU A 663 6.99 -12.13 7.89
CA LEU A 663 6.07 -12.79 6.96
C LEU A 663 4.78 -13.31 7.63
N ALA A 664 4.85 -13.67 8.91
CA ALA A 664 3.69 -14.06 9.72
C ALA A 664 2.85 -12.84 10.16
N ASP A 665 3.50 -11.71 10.48
CA ASP A 665 2.82 -10.48 10.87
C ASP A 665 2.06 -9.85 9.68
N TYR A 666 2.59 -10.00 8.46
CA TYR A 666 1.95 -9.56 7.23
C TYR A 666 1.10 -10.67 6.56
N THR A 667 0.10 -11.18 7.28
CA THR A 667 -0.88 -12.14 6.75
C THR A 667 -1.98 -11.50 5.89
N GLU A 668 -2.14 -10.18 5.96
CA GLU A 668 -3.17 -9.47 5.20
C GLU A 668 -2.85 -9.45 3.69
N LEU A 669 -3.91 -9.61 2.89
CA LEU A 669 -3.92 -9.46 1.44
C LEU A 669 -3.59 -7.98 1.11
N GLY A 670 -2.68 -7.74 0.16
CA GLY A 670 -2.21 -6.39 -0.20
C GLY A 670 -0.87 -6.00 0.42
N SER A 671 -0.26 -6.89 1.22
CA SER A 671 1.04 -6.64 1.88
C SER A 671 2.25 -6.72 0.93
N GLY A 672 2.08 -7.08 -0.34
CA GLY A 672 3.19 -7.32 -1.28
C GLY A 672 4.09 -6.10 -1.52
N PHE A 673 3.53 -4.90 -1.48
CA PHE A 673 4.30 -3.66 -1.54
C PHE A 673 5.12 -3.44 -0.26
N GLN A 674 4.50 -3.63 0.92
CA GLN A 674 5.17 -3.50 2.22
C GLN A 674 6.28 -4.53 2.39
N ILE A 675 6.06 -5.74 1.89
CA ILE A 675 7.03 -6.84 1.93
C ILE A 675 8.17 -6.61 0.94
N ALA A 676 7.91 -6.02 -0.22
CA ALA A 676 8.99 -5.58 -1.12
C ALA A 676 9.84 -4.48 -0.48
N MET A 677 9.23 -3.53 0.22
CA MET A 677 9.96 -2.52 1.01
C MET A 677 10.79 -3.17 2.11
N ARG A 678 10.23 -4.09 2.89
CA ARG A 678 10.98 -4.80 3.94
C ARG A 678 12.04 -5.75 3.40
N ASP A 679 11.84 -6.42 2.27
CA ASP A 679 12.86 -7.26 1.63
C ASP A 679 14.02 -6.41 1.10
N LEU A 680 13.72 -5.23 0.54
CA LEU A 680 14.70 -4.23 0.14
C LEU A 680 15.51 -3.71 1.33
N GLU A 681 14.83 -3.45 2.45
CA GLU A 681 15.45 -3.08 3.71
C GLU A 681 16.34 -4.21 4.27
N LEU A 682 15.80 -5.42 4.46
CA LEU A 682 16.47 -6.56 5.08
C LEU A 682 17.66 -7.10 4.28
N ARG A 683 17.59 -7.08 2.95
CA ARG A 683 18.73 -7.48 2.10
C ARG A 683 19.88 -6.47 2.16
N GLY A 684 19.62 -5.26 2.65
CA GLY A 684 20.48 -4.11 2.49
C GLY A 684 20.61 -3.69 1.03
N ALA A 685 20.98 -2.44 0.79
CA ALA A 685 21.27 -1.92 -0.55
C ALA A 685 22.49 -2.55 -1.25
N GLY A 686 23.15 -3.49 -0.55
CA GLY A 686 24.30 -4.30 -0.96
C GLY A 686 24.26 -4.81 -2.40
N ASN A 687 23.24 -5.60 -2.71
CA ASN A 687 23.16 -6.34 -3.98
C ASN A 687 22.37 -5.62 -5.08
N LEU A 688 21.86 -4.41 -4.80
CA LEU A 688 20.83 -3.78 -5.64
C LEU A 688 21.38 -2.69 -6.56
N LEU A 689 22.48 -2.06 -6.15
CA LEU A 689 23.00 -0.86 -6.79
C LEU A 689 24.37 -1.08 -7.47
N GLY A 690 24.87 -2.32 -7.48
CA GLY A 690 26.24 -2.66 -7.88
C GLY A 690 27.23 -2.41 -6.73
N ASP A 691 28.39 -3.08 -6.80
CA ASP A 691 29.36 -3.11 -5.69
C ASP A 691 29.80 -1.71 -5.23
N GLU A 692 29.89 -0.72 -6.12
CA GLU A 692 30.29 0.65 -5.75
C GLU A 692 29.23 1.42 -4.96
N GLN A 693 27.95 1.21 -5.25
CA GLN A 693 26.84 1.97 -4.65
C GLN A 693 26.40 1.36 -3.31
N SER A 694 26.59 0.05 -3.15
CA SER A 694 26.35 -0.69 -1.90
C SER A 694 27.01 -0.04 -0.68
N GLY A 695 28.25 0.44 -0.85
CA GLY A 695 29.03 1.08 0.20
C GLY A 695 28.48 2.44 0.61
N HIS A 696 27.85 3.19 -0.29
CA HIS A 696 27.26 4.49 0.02
C HIS A 696 26.03 4.36 0.90
N VAL A 697 25.15 3.40 0.58
CA VAL A 697 23.95 3.17 1.39
C VAL A 697 24.30 2.59 2.76
N ALA A 698 25.22 1.63 2.82
CA ALA A 698 25.70 1.12 4.12
C ALA A 698 26.30 2.25 4.98
N ALA A 699 26.95 3.25 4.37
CA ALA A 699 27.54 4.35 5.11
C ALA A 699 26.54 5.44 5.55
N LEU A 700 25.44 5.65 4.82
CA LEU A 700 24.49 6.76 5.04
C LEU A 700 23.11 6.36 5.54
N GLY A 701 22.73 5.09 5.39
CA GLY A 701 21.35 4.66 5.50
C GLY A 701 20.59 4.82 4.17
N PHE A 702 19.65 3.89 3.95
CA PHE A 702 18.91 3.78 2.69
C PHE A 702 18.00 4.97 2.41
N GLU A 703 17.23 5.42 3.41
CA GLU A 703 16.28 6.54 3.27
C GLU A 703 16.98 7.85 2.89
N LEU A 704 18.09 8.20 3.56
CA LEU A 704 18.86 9.42 3.28
C LEU A 704 19.52 9.37 1.89
N TYR A 705 19.95 8.20 1.43
CA TYR A 705 20.50 8.06 0.08
C TYR A 705 19.41 8.23 -1.00
N LEU A 706 18.21 7.69 -0.78
CA LEU A 706 17.07 7.89 -1.69
C LEU A 706 16.67 9.35 -1.80
N SER A 707 16.60 10.10 -0.69
CA SER A 707 16.28 11.52 -0.73
C SER A 707 17.32 12.32 -1.54
N MET A 708 18.61 12.00 -1.39
CA MET A 708 19.67 12.61 -2.21
C MET A 708 19.53 12.31 -3.70
N LEU A 709 19.01 11.12 -4.07
CA LEU A 709 18.76 10.76 -5.46
C LEU A 709 17.54 11.50 -6.02
N GLU A 710 16.46 11.61 -5.25
CA GLU A 710 15.27 12.40 -5.62
C GLU A 710 15.62 13.86 -5.90
N ASP A 711 16.44 14.46 -5.03
CA ASP A 711 16.91 15.84 -5.21
C ASP A 711 17.80 15.97 -6.45
N ALA A 712 18.74 15.05 -6.66
CA ALA A 712 19.60 15.05 -7.85
C ALA A 712 18.81 14.88 -9.16
N VAL A 713 17.71 14.10 -9.14
CA VAL A 713 16.82 13.95 -10.30
C VAL A 713 16.07 15.27 -10.55
N ARG A 714 15.52 15.89 -9.51
CA ARG A 714 14.78 17.16 -9.61
C ARG A 714 15.66 18.30 -10.14
N GLU A 715 16.88 18.42 -9.64
CA GLU A 715 17.87 19.41 -10.09
C GLU A 715 18.17 19.24 -11.58
N ARG A 716 18.42 18.01 -12.02
CA ARG A 716 18.68 17.69 -13.43
C ARG A 716 17.48 17.87 -14.36
N GLU A 717 16.25 17.59 -13.89
CA GLU A 717 15.03 17.88 -14.65
C GLU A 717 14.84 19.39 -14.84
N ALA A 718 15.11 20.19 -13.80
CA ALA A 718 15.07 21.66 -13.88
C ALA A 718 16.13 22.24 -14.82
N GLU A 719 17.32 21.63 -14.90
CA GLU A 719 18.39 22.02 -15.83
C GLU A 719 18.08 21.69 -17.30
N GLY A 720 17.17 20.74 -17.58
CA GLY A 720 16.86 20.25 -18.92
C GLY A 720 15.60 20.84 -19.57
N ASP A 721 14.77 21.56 -18.81
CA ASP A 721 13.52 22.15 -19.29
C ASP A 721 13.72 23.65 -19.59
N ASP A 722 14.06 23.98 -20.83
CA ASP A 722 14.33 25.36 -21.30
C ASP A 722 13.03 26.19 -21.46
N GLY A 723 11.98 25.88 -20.69
CA GLY A 723 10.67 26.53 -20.82
C GLY A 723 9.62 26.04 -19.83
N GLY A 724 9.69 26.53 -18.59
CA GLY A 724 8.61 26.38 -17.62
C GLY A 724 9.03 26.75 -16.21
N GLU A 725 8.92 28.03 -15.84
CA GLU A 725 8.95 28.45 -14.44
C GLU A 725 7.78 27.79 -13.70
N SER A 726 8.04 26.65 -13.07
CA SER A 726 7.16 26.02 -12.09
C SER A 726 8.00 25.24 -11.09
N GLY A 727 9.03 25.91 -10.54
CA GLY A 727 9.69 25.43 -9.34
C GLY A 727 8.76 25.63 -8.16
N ASP A 728 7.97 24.61 -7.83
CA ASP A 728 7.33 24.50 -6.51
C ASP A 728 8.45 24.21 -5.49
N GLU A 729 9.25 25.24 -5.17
CA GLU A 729 10.20 25.19 -4.06
C GLU A 729 9.38 24.98 -2.78
N ARG A 730 9.38 23.74 -2.28
CA ARG A 730 8.78 23.44 -0.97
C ARG A 730 9.42 24.39 0.06
N PRO A 731 8.63 25.20 0.80
CA PRO A 731 9.19 26.08 1.80
C PRO A 731 9.94 25.23 2.85
N GLU A 732 11.21 25.55 3.09
CA GLU A 732 11.95 24.95 4.21
C GLU A 732 11.15 25.15 5.51
N PRO A 733 11.06 24.13 6.38
CA PRO A 733 10.17 24.20 7.53
C PRO A 733 10.65 25.25 8.51
N VAL A 734 9.82 26.29 8.73
CA VAL A 734 10.16 27.50 9.49
C VAL A 734 10.83 27.16 10.83
N ARG A 735 12.01 27.71 11.10
CA ARG A 735 12.67 27.53 12.40
C ARG A 735 12.00 28.44 13.42
N MET A 736 11.21 27.86 14.33
CA MET A 736 10.45 28.60 15.32
C MET A 736 10.91 28.25 16.74
N ASP A 737 11.35 29.25 17.51
CA ASP A 737 11.58 29.11 18.95
C ASP A 737 10.67 30.06 19.71
N ALA A 738 9.57 29.53 20.25
CA ALA A 738 8.52 30.31 20.91
C ALA A 738 8.59 30.25 22.45
N GLN A 739 9.57 29.57 23.05
CA GLN A 739 9.69 29.44 24.52
C GLN A 739 8.39 29.01 25.24
N VAL A 740 7.58 28.15 24.60
CA VAL A 740 6.35 27.57 25.18
C VAL A 740 6.58 26.11 25.57
N SER A 741 6.03 25.68 26.71
CA SER A 741 6.05 24.29 27.15
C SER A 741 5.09 23.47 26.29
N ALA A 742 5.66 22.62 25.44
CA ALA A 742 4.93 21.79 24.49
C ALA A 742 5.56 20.40 24.45
N TYR A 743 4.81 19.39 24.86
CA TYR A 743 5.25 18.00 24.97
C TYR A 743 4.04 17.07 25.01
N VAL A 744 4.26 15.77 24.79
CA VAL A 744 3.20 14.75 24.94
C VAL A 744 3.27 14.20 26.37
N PRO A 745 2.27 14.42 27.23
CA PRO A 745 2.29 13.92 28.61
C PRO A 745 2.22 12.39 28.67
N ALA A 746 2.96 11.79 29.60
CA ALA A 746 3.04 10.32 29.75
C ALA A 746 1.77 9.70 30.33
N ASP A 747 0.98 10.48 31.06
CA ASP A 747 -0.34 10.13 31.57
C ASP A 747 -1.43 10.13 30.48
N TYR A 748 -1.22 10.87 29.39
CA TYR A 748 -2.11 10.88 28.23
C TYR A 748 -1.75 9.77 27.22
N VAL A 749 -0.46 9.60 26.93
CA VAL A 749 0.03 8.54 26.04
C VAL A 749 1.11 7.73 26.76
N PRO A 750 0.78 6.54 27.29
CA PRO A 750 1.69 5.77 28.13
C PRO A 750 2.77 5.01 27.35
N TYR A 751 2.58 4.81 26.04
CA TYR A 751 3.49 4.06 25.19
C TYR A 751 4.47 4.99 24.46
N GLU A 752 5.78 4.79 24.64
CA GLU A 752 6.82 5.63 24.01
C GLU A 752 6.73 5.66 22.48
N GLN A 753 6.36 4.54 21.84
CA GLN A 753 6.20 4.44 20.38
C GLN A 753 5.07 5.34 19.86
N ALA A 754 3.91 5.32 20.54
CA ALA A 754 2.79 6.19 20.18
C ALA A 754 3.16 7.66 20.34
N LYS A 755 3.95 8.00 21.38
CA LYS A 755 4.48 9.35 21.59
C LYS A 755 5.41 9.80 20.45
N VAL A 756 6.27 8.92 19.90
CA VAL A 756 7.10 9.19 18.71
C VAL A 756 6.23 9.54 17.51
N ASP A 757 5.23 8.70 17.24
CA ASP A 757 4.37 8.82 16.06
C ASP A 757 3.60 10.14 16.10
N ILE A 758 3.03 10.49 17.27
CA ILE A 758 2.31 11.76 17.46
C ILE A 758 3.20 12.96 17.17
N HIS A 759 4.39 13.03 17.77
CA HIS A 759 5.34 14.13 17.53
C HIS A 759 5.72 14.24 16.05
N ARG A 760 5.97 13.12 15.38
CA ARG A 760 6.29 13.10 13.94
C ARG A 760 5.10 13.58 13.11
N ARG A 761 3.89 13.07 13.36
CA ARG A 761 2.68 13.41 12.61
C ARG A 761 2.36 14.89 12.74
N ILE A 762 2.55 15.47 13.93
CA ILE A 762 2.43 16.92 14.13
C ILE A 762 3.54 17.65 13.35
N ALA A 763 4.81 17.30 13.54
CA ALA A 763 5.93 17.99 12.88
C ALA A 763 5.91 17.91 11.34
N SER A 764 5.34 16.84 10.77
CA SER A 764 5.23 16.61 9.32
C SER A 764 3.91 17.09 8.71
N ALA A 765 2.99 17.64 9.51
CA ALA A 765 1.79 18.28 9.00
C ALA A 765 2.17 19.58 8.28
N ASN A 766 1.80 19.66 6.99
CA ASN A 766 2.12 20.78 6.10
C ASN A 766 0.91 21.68 5.82
N ASP A 767 -0.28 21.27 6.25
CA ASP A 767 -1.50 22.06 6.14
C ASP A 767 -2.30 21.97 7.46
N VAL A 768 -3.15 22.98 7.68
CA VAL A 768 -3.95 23.09 8.92
C VAL A 768 -5.04 22.01 8.96
N ALA A 769 -5.52 21.52 7.82
CA ALA A 769 -6.56 20.49 7.77
C ALA A 769 -6.07 19.14 8.31
N ASN A 770 -4.83 18.75 7.98
CA ASN A 770 -4.18 17.54 8.50
C ASN A 770 -3.97 17.62 10.02
N LEU A 771 -3.68 18.82 10.55
CA LEU A 771 -3.56 19.02 11.99
C LEU A 771 -4.90 18.85 12.71
N GLU A 772 -6.00 19.36 12.14
CA GLU A 772 -7.34 19.19 12.72
C GLU A 772 -7.81 17.73 12.64
N GLU A 773 -7.50 17.02 11.55
CA GLU A 773 -7.77 15.58 11.43
C GLU A 773 -7.00 14.78 12.50
N LEU A 774 -5.71 15.08 12.68
CA LEU A 774 -4.88 14.46 13.71
C LEU A 774 -5.41 14.77 15.11
N ARG A 775 -5.84 16.00 15.36
CA ARG A 775 -6.48 16.40 16.61
C ARG A 775 -7.73 15.58 16.88
N GLY A 776 -8.64 15.46 15.90
CA GLY A 776 -9.86 14.66 16.04
C GLY A 776 -9.56 13.19 16.34
N GLU A 777 -8.55 12.61 15.69
CA GLU A 777 -8.10 11.25 15.97
C GLU A 777 -7.54 11.10 17.39
N LEU A 778 -6.72 12.06 17.85
CA LEU A 778 -6.16 12.01 19.21
C LEU A 778 -7.25 12.13 20.27
N GLU A 779 -8.26 12.96 20.02
CA GLU A 779 -9.40 13.12 20.91
C GLU A 779 -10.28 11.86 20.96
N ASP A 780 -10.49 11.20 19.81
CA ASP A 780 -11.23 9.93 19.71
C ASP A 780 -10.50 8.77 20.41
N ARG A 781 -9.18 8.66 20.23
CA ARG A 781 -8.37 7.55 20.74
C ARG A 781 -7.99 7.68 22.22
N PHE A 782 -7.71 8.88 22.69
CA PHE A 782 -7.09 9.11 24.00
C PHE A 782 -7.91 10.08 24.90
N GLY A 783 -9.02 10.64 24.39
CA GLY A 783 -9.88 11.57 25.14
C GLY A 783 -9.44 13.03 25.03
N ALA A 784 -9.83 13.88 25.98
CA ALA A 784 -9.53 15.31 25.90
C ALA A 784 -8.02 15.59 25.95
N MET A 785 -7.48 16.33 24.97
CA MET A 785 -6.06 16.64 24.90
C MET A 785 -5.59 17.56 26.05
N PRO A 786 -4.49 17.21 26.74
CA PRO A 786 -3.90 18.07 27.76
C PRO A 786 -3.32 19.37 27.18
N GLU A 787 -3.24 20.41 28.01
CA GLU A 787 -2.68 21.73 27.64
C GLU A 787 -1.29 21.67 26.98
N PRO A 788 -0.31 20.88 27.46
CA PRO A 788 0.99 20.78 26.79
C PRO A 788 0.95 20.19 25.37
N LEU A 789 -0.03 19.32 25.08
CA LEU A 789 -0.22 18.73 23.75
C LEU A 789 -0.95 19.71 22.82
N LEU A 790 -1.97 20.41 23.33
CA LEU A 790 -2.62 21.51 22.62
C LEU A 790 -1.61 22.56 22.19
N ASN A 791 -0.69 22.94 23.08
CA ASN A 791 0.39 23.88 22.76
C ASN A 791 1.24 23.38 21.59
N LEU A 792 1.52 22.08 21.51
CA LEU A 792 2.33 21.50 20.44
C LEU A 792 1.62 21.56 19.08
N VAL A 793 0.31 21.32 19.04
CA VAL A 793 -0.53 21.46 17.85
C VAL A 793 -0.60 22.93 17.40
N GLU A 794 -0.81 23.86 18.32
CA GLU A 794 -0.90 25.29 18.01
C GLU A 794 0.43 25.90 17.53
N LEU A 795 1.56 25.45 18.09
CA LEU A 795 2.88 25.86 17.60
C LEU A 795 3.11 25.39 16.16
N GLN A 796 2.69 24.18 15.81
CA GLN A 796 2.78 23.71 14.42
C GLN A 796 1.82 24.48 13.51
N ARG A 797 0.59 24.80 13.96
CA ARG A 797 -0.34 25.66 13.22
C ARG A 797 0.30 27.01 12.87
N ALA A 798 0.94 27.65 13.85
CA ALA A 798 1.67 28.89 13.64
C ALA A 798 2.84 28.72 12.66
N ARG A 799 3.60 27.62 12.77
CA ARG A 799 4.71 27.29 11.86
C ARG A 799 4.25 27.17 10.41
N ILE A 800 3.14 26.48 10.16
CA ILE A 800 2.55 26.32 8.82
C ILE A 800 2.14 27.70 8.26
N ARG A 801 1.44 28.51 9.06
CA ARG A 801 0.99 29.86 8.64
C ARG A 801 2.16 30.80 8.33
N PHE A 802 3.24 30.77 9.11
CA PHE A 802 4.46 31.51 8.79
C PHE A 802 5.14 30.98 7.51
N GLY A 803 5.10 29.66 7.27
CA GLY A 803 5.61 29.05 6.03
C GLY A 803 4.82 29.47 4.80
N GLU A 804 3.50 29.58 4.90
CA GLU A 804 2.62 30.14 3.85
C GLU A 804 2.99 31.60 3.51
N ALA A 805 3.52 32.36 4.48
CA ALA A 805 4.06 33.70 4.29
C ALA A 805 5.53 33.73 3.81
N ARG A 806 6.08 32.58 3.37
CA ARG A 806 7.49 32.39 2.94
C ARG A 806 8.54 32.73 4.00
N CYS A 807 8.15 32.75 5.28
CA CYS A 807 9.06 32.97 6.39
C CYS A 807 9.99 31.77 6.60
N ARG A 808 11.27 31.99 6.94
CA ARG A 808 12.23 30.91 7.24
C ARG A 808 12.57 30.80 8.72
N VAL A 809 12.58 31.92 9.44
CA VAL A 809 13.02 31.98 10.84
C VAL A 809 12.08 32.86 11.65
N VAL A 810 11.57 32.30 12.74
CA VAL A 810 10.77 32.99 13.75
C VAL A 810 11.47 32.83 15.11
N THR A 811 11.93 33.95 15.66
CA THR A 811 12.60 33.97 16.97
C THR A 811 11.80 34.78 17.97
N LEU A 812 11.65 34.23 19.18
CA LEU A 812 11.06 34.95 20.29
C LEU A 812 12.11 35.21 21.36
N ARG A 813 12.47 36.49 21.57
CA ARG A 813 13.41 36.92 22.61
C ARG A 813 12.72 37.87 23.58
N GLY A 814 12.47 37.40 24.80
CA GLY A 814 11.67 38.13 25.78
C GLY A 814 10.26 38.37 25.22
N THR A 815 9.85 39.63 25.13
CA THR A 815 8.55 40.06 24.60
C THR A 815 8.55 40.37 23.11
N LYS A 816 9.65 40.14 22.37
CA LYS A 816 9.73 40.46 20.93
C LYS A 816 9.79 39.21 20.08
N LEU A 817 8.74 39.01 19.28
CA LEU A 817 8.66 38.02 18.21
C LEU A 817 9.20 38.66 16.93
N THR A 818 10.17 38.00 16.29
CA THR A 818 10.78 38.46 15.03
C THR A 818 10.67 37.37 13.98
N ALA A 819 10.08 37.69 12.82
CA ALA A 819 9.88 36.78 11.69
C ALA A 819 10.60 37.31 10.44
N THR A 820 11.36 36.45 9.74
CA THR A 820 12.21 36.83 8.60
C THR A 820 12.57 35.63 7.69
N PRO A 821 12.82 35.83 6.38
CA PRO A 821 12.41 36.99 5.59
C PRO A 821 10.89 36.97 5.35
N ILE A 822 10.26 38.13 5.24
CA ILE A 822 8.86 38.29 4.82
C ILE A 822 8.80 39.50 3.91
N GLU A 823 8.40 39.27 2.66
CA GLU A 823 8.21 40.33 1.67
C GLU A 823 6.77 40.85 1.76
N LEU A 824 6.62 42.16 1.97
CA LEU A 824 5.33 42.85 1.96
C LEU A 824 5.40 44.08 1.05
N ASP A 825 4.36 44.26 0.24
CA ASP A 825 4.11 45.50 -0.50
C ASP A 825 3.40 46.55 0.37
N ALA A 826 3.03 47.70 -0.22
CA ALA A 826 2.37 48.78 0.50
C ALA A 826 1.00 48.39 1.10
N GLU A 827 0.28 47.47 0.44
CA GLU A 827 -1.04 46.99 0.87
C GLU A 827 -0.91 45.96 1.99
N GLY A 828 0.02 45.01 1.87
CA GLY A 828 0.39 44.06 2.91
C GLY A 828 0.88 44.74 4.18
N ILE A 829 1.65 45.85 4.08
CA ILE A 829 2.07 46.65 5.25
C ILE A 829 0.86 47.30 5.94
N ALA A 830 -0.12 47.80 5.19
CA ALA A 830 -1.34 48.38 5.75
C ALA A 830 -2.16 47.31 6.48
N ARG A 831 -2.34 46.16 5.85
CA ARG A 831 -3.07 45.02 6.41
C ARG A 831 -2.41 44.43 7.65
N LEU A 832 -1.07 44.33 7.66
CA LEU A 832 -0.33 43.89 8.84
C LEU A 832 -0.59 44.80 10.06
N ARG A 833 -0.73 46.11 9.85
CA ARG A 833 -1.02 47.06 10.94
C ARG A 833 -2.46 46.97 11.45
N GLU A 834 -3.40 46.58 10.59
CA GLU A 834 -4.80 46.36 10.93
C GLU A 834 -4.98 45.05 11.71
N GLU A 835 -4.43 43.95 11.19
CA GLU A 835 -4.57 42.61 11.75
C GLU A 835 -3.72 42.39 13.00
N VAL A 836 -2.54 43.03 13.11
CA VAL A 836 -1.63 42.88 14.25
C VAL A 836 -1.23 44.25 14.82
N PRO A 837 -2.06 44.82 15.72
CA PRO A 837 -1.79 46.09 16.36
C PRO A 837 -0.43 46.10 17.07
N GLY A 838 0.46 47.02 16.68
CA GLY A 838 1.81 47.13 17.25
C GLY A 838 2.91 46.37 16.50
N ALA A 839 2.59 45.69 15.39
CA ALA A 839 3.59 45.12 14.49
C ALA A 839 4.41 46.22 13.78
N ARG A 840 5.71 46.00 13.65
CA ARG A 840 6.64 46.86 12.88
C ARG A 840 7.27 46.06 11.76
N TYR A 841 7.24 46.62 10.55
CA TYR A 841 7.91 46.07 9.38
C TYR A 841 9.16 46.89 9.04
N GLU A 842 10.31 46.22 8.91
CA GLU A 842 11.59 46.78 8.51
C GLU A 842 11.93 46.33 7.09
N GLY A 843 11.52 47.12 6.08
CA GLY A 843 11.63 46.74 4.67
C GLY A 843 13.05 46.49 4.15
N GLY A 844 14.09 47.10 4.76
CA GLY A 844 15.48 46.84 4.38
C GLY A 844 16.04 45.48 4.82
N HIS A 845 15.31 44.76 5.68
CA HIS A 845 15.68 43.46 6.22
C HIS A 845 14.57 42.41 6.10
N GLU A 846 13.47 42.74 5.39
CA GLU A 846 12.28 41.88 5.21
C GLU A 846 11.85 41.24 6.54
N ARG A 847 11.72 42.08 7.56
CA ARG A 847 11.59 41.63 8.95
C ARG A 847 10.36 42.22 9.60
N ILE A 848 9.54 41.35 10.17
CA ILE A 848 8.40 41.74 11.01
C ILE A 848 8.79 41.55 12.48
N THR A 849 8.49 42.56 13.30
CA THR A 849 8.62 42.50 14.76
C THR A 849 7.28 42.75 15.42
N VAL A 850 6.84 41.83 16.27
CA VAL A 850 5.60 41.91 17.06
C VAL A 850 5.95 41.85 18.55
N THR A 851 5.25 42.64 19.36
CA THR A 851 5.39 42.56 20.82
C THR A 851 4.38 41.54 21.35
N VAL A 852 4.86 40.53 22.08
CA VAL A 852 4.05 39.48 22.70
C VAL A 852 4.23 39.48 24.23
N PRO A 853 3.26 38.97 25.01
CA PRO A 853 3.36 38.87 26.46
C PRO A 853 4.60 38.10 26.95
N ALA A 854 5.07 38.42 28.15
CA ALA A 854 6.31 37.85 28.70
C ALA A 854 6.16 36.38 29.12
N GLU A 855 5.05 35.98 29.74
CA GLU A 855 4.79 34.63 30.25
C GLU A 855 3.28 34.30 30.21
N GLY A 856 2.93 33.02 30.28
CA GLY A 856 1.54 32.54 30.38
C GLY A 856 0.92 32.06 29.04
N PRO A 857 -0.31 31.50 29.09
CA PRO A 857 -1.03 30.98 27.92
C PRO A 857 -1.32 32.08 26.87
N GLU A 858 -1.50 33.33 27.30
CA GLU A 858 -1.66 34.51 26.45
C GLU A 858 -0.49 34.71 25.47
N ARG A 859 0.70 34.20 25.81
CA ARG A 859 1.88 34.26 24.93
C ARG A 859 1.73 33.39 23.69
N LEU A 860 1.17 32.19 23.83
CA LEU A 860 0.93 31.30 22.70
C LEU A 860 -0.18 31.85 21.82
N GLU A 861 -1.28 32.33 22.42
CA GLU A 861 -2.37 32.99 21.70
C GLU A 861 -1.87 34.18 20.87
N ALA A 862 -0.99 35.01 21.45
CA ALA A 862 -0.39 36.14 20.73
C ALA A 862 0.54 35.70 19.59
N VAL A 863 1.27 34.58 19.73
CA VAL A 863 2.10 34.00 18.65
C VAL A 863 1.23 33.46 17.52
N VAL A 864 0.14 32.76 17.84
CA VAL A 864 -0.80 32.21 16.85
C VAL A 864 -1.53 33.34 16.12
N ALA A 865 -2.00 34.37 16.83
CA ALA A 865 -2.62 35.56 16.24
C ALA A 865 -1.64 36.31 15.33
N ALA A 866 -0.38 36.49 15.77
CA ALA A 866 0.65 37.10 14.95
C ALA A 866 0.92 36.29 13.66
N SER A 867 0.92 34.96 13.72
CA SER A 867 1.07 34.11 12.52
C SER A 867 -0.07 34.29 11.51
N GLU A 868 -1.29 34.49 12.00
CA GLU A 868 -2.47 34.69 11.15
C GLU A 868 -2.46 36.02 10.44
N GLY A 869 -2.20 37.10 11.17
CA GLY A 869 -2.13 38.45 10.58
C GLY A 869 -0.95 38.61 9.63
N VAL A 870 0.21 37.99 9.94
CA VAL A 870 1.36 37.95 9.03
C VAL A 870 1.03 37.19 7.74
N ARG A 871 0.34 36.06 7.84
CA ARG A 871 -0.12 35.32 6.67
C ARG A 871 -1.10 36.13 5.82
N ALA A 872 -2.10 36.75 6.45
CA ALA A 872 -3.11 37.55 5.76
C ALA A 872 -2.47 38.71 4.99
N ALA A 873 -1.46 39.36 5.59
CA ALA A 873 -0.68 40.43 4.97
C ALA A 873 0.18 39.94 3.79
N ALA A 874 0.79 38.76 3.89
CA ALA A 874 1.62 38.21 2.82
C ALA A 874 0.78 37.70 1.62
N LEU A 875 -0.39 37.11 1.89
CA LEU A 875 -1.28 36.60 0.83
C LEU A 875 -1.95 37.71 0.01
N SER A 876 -2.15 38.92 0.57
CA SER A 876 -2.63 40.07 -0.23
C SER A 876 -1.66 40.45 -1.35
N VAL A 877 -0.35 40.26 -1.14
CA VAL A 877 0.69 40.57 -2.14
C VAL A 877 0.67 39.58 -3.31
N ALA A 878 0.30 38.32 -3.06
CA ALA A 878 0.32 37.25 -4.05
C ALA A 878 -0.89 37.25 -5.01
N LEU A 879 -1.91 38.08 -4.74
CA LEU A 879 -3.15 38.19 -5.52
C LEU A 879 -3.20 39.40 -6.47
N THR A 880 -2.13 40.22 -6.48
CA THR A 880 -1.83 41.30 -7.44
C THR A 880 -0.66 40.91 -8.30
#